data_AF-A0A163LS73-F1
#
_entry.id   AF-A0A163LS73-F1
#
_cell.length_a   1.000
_cell.length_b   1.000
_cell.length_c   1.000
_cell.angle_alpha   90.00
_cell.angle_beta   90.00
_cell.angle_gamma   90.00
#
_symmetry.space_group_name_H-M   'P 1'
#
loop_
_entity.id
_entity.type
_entity.pdbx_description
1 polymer ?
#
loop_
_entity_poly.entity_id
_entity_poly.type
_entity_poly.pdbx_seq_one_letter_code
_entity_poly.pdbx_strand_id
1 'polypeptide(L)'
;MNPSPSSTPSKPALNNAMPADLVMSYLKKEGYTATEEVFLKELNGIPVNLSSDNGGTEETTHNGESATATATATSLLSTNDTNDDAVTYDVSYKNLREWIENSLDWYKVGGKEDMYKPELRSVLFPIFVHAYLDLVQKRQVEQAKDFFAAYHTDHIELHTPYLKRLESIKEPQHVRENELAQIYRNNKYNLRMSSVPFELFLSYLQDNRFMLLLRIVNQYINIQVVHGKLLKSAGGLELDDVIGITGHQSQHLETFNQQPVQLGQAPLDPALKEEIEQALKDEDQLSNKDENTENADASMTTSLLELFKKVTQEESVNGPAMNDIPLPPYRGTDVQAQVNLLKDMGKRLPLGHDSLPSICCYTFHNTYDNLNCLTVTKDASLVAGGFSDSFVKIWSLKGEKLKGFRNTINPAYVNDYDDLNRQKERVGSDFKKLVGHSNSVYGVSFSPDNKYLLSCSADKTARLWSTQTYTNLVIYKGHNYPLWDVEFGPFGFYFATASHDRTARLWSCDQIYPLRVFAGHLSDVDVVKFHPNSKYVVTGSSDRTARMWDVQTGKTVRVFTGHRGAIKAVAMSPNGQLMASAGDDNSILLWDLGTGRKIKTMTGHTDIIYSLRFSMDNNVLVSGGADDTVRVWDVNQDSMDVMADGEAKMEPKRRRLDQKAVESNDHLGCFPTKHTPIYDVQFTNRNLCLAAGAFKPSR
;
A
#
# COMPACT_ATOMS: atom_id res chain seq x y z
N MET A 1 -51.33 -18.50 41.72
CA MET A 1 -52.59 -18.00 41.12
C MET A 1 -52.28 -17.62 39.69
N ASN A 2 -52.76 -18.40 38.72
CA ASN A 2 -52.63 -18.09 37.30
C ASN A 2 -53.42 -16.82 36.95
N PRO A 3 -52.99 -16.11 35.90
CA PRO A 3 -53.94 -15.72 34.88
C PRO A 3 -53.51 -16.23 33.49
N SER A 4 -54.52 -16.74 32.79
CA SER A 4 -54.55 -17.30 31.44
C SER A 4 -54.15 -16.32 30.33
N PRO A 5 -53.45 -16.77 29.27
CA PRO A 5 -53.40 -16.07 28.00
C PRO A 5 -54.55 -16.52 27.07
N SER A 6 -55.26 -15.52 26.56
CA SER A 6 -56.42 -15.63 25.68
C SER A 6 -56.06 -15.96 24.23
N SER A 7 -56.93 -16.74 23.62
CA SER A 7 -57.02 -17.21 22.24
C SER A 7 -56.78 -16.13 21.16
N THR A 8 -55.95 -16.47 20.19
CA THR A 8 -55.82 -15.84 18.87
C THR A 8 -56.98 -16.25 17.95
N PRO A 9 -57.71 -15.30 17.32
CA PRO A 9 -58.52 -15.58 16.15
C PRO A 9 -57.83 -15.18 14.84
N SER A 10 -58.26 -15.87 13.80
CA SER A 10 -57.85 -15.87 12.39
C SER A 10 -57.85 -14.52 11.67
N LYS A 11 -56.96 -14.42 10.68
CA LYS A 11 -56.87 -13.38 9.63
C LYS A 11 -58.22 -12.99 9.01
N PRO A 12 -58.36 -11.71 8.61
CA PRO A 12 -58.93 -11.35 7.33
C PRO A 12 -57.88 -10.68 6.42
N ALA A 13 -58.02 -10.90 5.11
CA ALA A 13 -57.24 -10.25 4.07
C ALA A 13 -57.60 -8.76 3.98
N LEU A 14 -56.59 -7.88 3.83
CA LEU A 14 -56.80 -6.48 3.45
C LEU A 14 -55.95 -6.16 2.21
N ASN A 15 -56.66 -5.78 1.15
CA ASN A 15 -56.12 -5.09 -0.02
C ASN A 15 -55.56 -3.73 0.42
N ASN A 16 -54.24 -3.51 0.26
CA ASN A 16 -53.63 -2.20 0.44
C ASN A 16 -53.38 -1.54 -0.93
N ALA A 17 -54.42 -0.91 -1.47
CA ALA A 17 -54.26 0.26 -2.31
C ALA A 17 -54.50 1.48 -1.41
N MET A 18 -53.47 2.32 -1.23
CA MET A 18 -53.60 3.57 -0.48
C MET A 18 -54.62 4.49 -1.20
N PRO A 19 -55.55 5.16 -0.49
CA PRO A 19 -56.46 6.10 -1.12
C PRO A 19 -55.71 7.36 -1.58
N ALA A 20 -55.71 7.63 -2.89
CA ALA A 20 -55.11 8.81 -3.50
C ALA A 20 -55.51 10.15 -2.82
N ASP A 21 -56.71 10.20 -2.24
CA ASP A 21 -57.25 11.37 -1.55
C ASP A 21 -56.44 11.79 -0.32
N LEU A 22 -55.81 10.85 0.39
CA LEU A 22 -55.00 11.15 1.57
C LEU A 22 -53.71 11.89 1.16
N VAL A 23 -53.09 11.47 0.06
CA VAL A 23 -51.87 12.09 -0.48
C VAL A 23 -52.16 13.51 -0.98
N MET A 24 -53.31 13.71 -1.63
CA MET A 24 -53.73 15.04 -2.10
C MET A 24 -53.96 16.02 -0.93
N SER A 25 -54.60 15.56 0.16
CA SER A 25 -54.82 16.40 1.36
C SER A 25 -53.53 16.84 2.04
N TYR A 26 -52.50 16.00 1.99
CA TYR A 26 -51.17 16.29 2.54
C TYR A 26 -50.41 17.31 1.68
N LEU A 27 -50.39 17.13 0.36
CA LEU A 27 -49.71 18.04 -0.57
C LEU A 27 -50.26 19.47 -0.51
N LYS A 28 -51.59 19.58 -0.36
CA LYS A 28 -52.28 20.86 -0.21
C LYS A 28 -52.00 21.55 1.14
N LYS A 29 -51.79 20.76 2.19
CA LYS A 29 -51.45 21.27 3.54
C LYS A 29 -50.02 21.82 3.60
N GLU A 30 -49.09 21.16 2.93
CA GLU A 30 -47.66 21.53 2.94
C GLU A 30 -47.30 22.54 1.82
N GLY A 31 -48.25 22.91 0.95
CA GLY A 31 -48.09 24.01 -0.02
C GLY A 31 -47.31 23.66 -1.29
N TYR A 32 -47.21 22.37 -1.65
CA TYR A 32 -46.49 21.92 -2.85
C TYR A 32 -47.38 21.89 -4.11
N THR A 33 -47.63 23.06 -4.69
CA THR A 33 -48.57 23.23 -5.81
C THR A 33 -48.13 22.56 -7.12
N ALA A 34 -46.83 22.57 -7.44
CA ALA A 34 -46.32 21.94 -8.66
C ALA A 34 -46.40 20.40 -8.63
N THR A 35 -46.19 19.81 -7.45
CA THR A 35 -46.25 18.36 -7.25
C THR A 35 -47.70 17.87 -7.22
N GLU A 36 -48.63 18.68 -6.71
CA GLU A 36 -50.08 18.44 -6.75
C GLU A 36 -50.60 18.31 -8.19
N GLU A 37 -50.20 19.21 -9.10
CA GLU A 37 -50.62 19.15 -10.51
C GLU A 37 -50.07 17.94 -11.27
N VAL A 38 -48.82 17.53 -10.99
CA VAL A 38 -48.22 16.34 -11.60
C VAL A 38 -48.91 15.07 -11.11
N PHE A 39 -49.23 14.99 -9.82
CA PHE A 39 -49.94 13.86 -9.23
C PHE A 39 -51.38 13.73 -9.77
N LEU A 40 -52.08 14.85 -10.01
CA LEU A 40 -53.40 14.87 -10.67
C LEU A 40 -53.35 14.38 -12.12
N LYS A 41 -52.27 14.69 -12.87
CA LYS A 41 -52.08 14.20 -14.25
C LYS A 41 -51.81 12.70 -14.28
N GLU A 42 -51.06 12.20 -13.30
CA GLU A 42 -50.74 10.77 -13.16
C GLU A 42 -51.96 9.93 -12.79
N LEU A 43 -52.83 10.43 -11.90
CA LEU A 43 -54.09 9.75 -11.55
C LEU A 43 -55.08 9.64 -12.71
N ASN A 44 -55.04 10.62 -13.63
CA ASN A 44 -55.85 10.61 -14.85
C ASN A 44 -55.21 9.83 -16.01
N GLY A 45 -54.09 9.14 -15.76
CA GLY A 45 -53.43 8.26 -16.74
C GLY A 45 -52.71 9.00 -17.86
N ILE A 46 -52.33 10.27 -17.66
CA ILE A 46 -51.64 11.09 -18.65
C ILE A 46 -50.12 11.02 -18.36
N PRO A 47 -49.29 10.49 -19.28
CA PRO A 47 -47.85 10.38 -19.05
C PRO A 47 -47.19 11.77 -19.02
N VAL A 48 -46.44 12.06 -17.95
CA VAL A 48 -45.74 13.34 -17.76
C VAL A 48 -44.27 13.18 -18.12
N ASN A 49 -43.83 13.82 -19.22
CA ASN A 49 -42.41 13.94 -19.58
C ASN A 49 -41.81 15.16 -18.88
N LEU A 50 -40.76 14.96 -18.07
CA LEU A 50 -39.95 16.05 -17.53
C LEU A 50 -38.75 16.34 -18.44
N SER A 51 -38.89 17.33 -19.32
CA SER A 51 -37.76 18.19 -19.74
C SER A 51 -38.28 19.49 -20.34
N SER A 52 -37.51 20.55 -20.11
CA SER A 52 -37.83 21.97 -20.23
C SER A 52 -37.84 22.52 -21.67
N ASP A 53 -38.94 23.18 -21.99
CA ASP A 53 -39.06 24.51 -22.62
C ASP A 53 -38.50 24.76 -24.04
N ASN A 54 -39.38 24.78 -25.05
CA ASN A 54 -39.72 26.00 -25.83
C ASN A 54 -40.80 25.70 -26.88
N GLY A 55 -41.62 26.72 -27.18
CA GLY A 55 -42.92 26.58 -27.84
C GLY A 55 -42.94 26.52 -29.37
N GLY A 56 -44.12 26.13 -29.89
CA GLY A 56 -44.76 26.80 -31.02
C GLY A 56 -44.93 25.99 -32.32
N THR A 57 -46.21 25.78 -32.66
CA THR A 57 -46.85 25.64 -34.00
C THR A 57 -46.77 24.32 -34.78
N GLU A 58 -47.91 23.58 -34.75
CA GLU A 58 -48.84 23.29 -35.88
C GLU A 58 -48.24 23.27 -37.31
N GLU A 59 -48.54 22.37 -38.25
CA GLU A 59 -49.70 21.49 -38.46
C GLU A 59 -49.42 20.50 -39.63
N THR A 60 -50.13 19.36 -39.59
CA THR A 60 -50.72 18.54 -40.68
C THR A 60 -49.93 17.98 -41.90
N THR A 61 -49.74 16.65 -41.84
CA THR A 61 -50.06 15.60 -42.84
C THR A 61 -49.82 15.81 -44.36
N HIS A 62 -48.93 15.00 -44.93
CA HIS A 62 -49.29 13.97 -45.93
C HIS A 62 -48.16 12.96 -46.19
N ASN A 63 -48.58 11.68 -46.25
CA ASN A 63 -47.95 10.44 -46.74
C ASN A 63 -46.57 10.49 -47.41
N GLY A 64 -45.68 9.62 -46.92
CA GLY A 64 -44.50 9.15 -47.64
C GLY A 64 -43.76 8.10 -46.81
N GLU A 65 -43.73 6.87 -47.32
CA GLU A 65 -43.09 5.69 -46.73
C GLU A 65 -41.66 5.95 -46.25
N SER A 66 -41.36 5.63 -44.99
CA SER A 66 -40.15 4.91 -44.54
C SER A 66 -40.13 4.82 -43.01
N ALA A 67 -40.66 3.72 -42.45
CA ALA A 67 -40.49 3.36 -41.05
C ALA A 67 -39.55 2.14 -41.00
N THR A 68 -38.26 2.36 -40.73
CA THR A 68 -37.64 2.25 -39.40
C THR A 68 -37.84 0.88 -38.74
N ALA A 69 -36.72 0.19 -38.61
CA ALA A 69 -36.48 -1.09 -37.95
C ALA A 69 -36.73 -1.02 -36.43
N THR A 70 -37.99 -0.84 -36.03
CA THR A 70 -38.39 -0.82 -34.61
C THR A 70 -39.57 -1.74 -34.31
N ALA A 71 -39.91 -2.64 -35.25
CA ALA A 71 -40.94 -3.67 -35.07
C ALA A 71 -40.37 -5.09 -34.82
N THR A 72 -39.06 -5.29 -34.86
CA THR A 72 -38.41 -6.60 -34.64
C THR A 72 -38.01 -6.87 -33.19
N ALA A 73 -38.11 -5.89 -32.28
CA ALA A 73 -37.66 -6.06 -30.89
C ALA A 73 -38.71 -6.71 -29.97
N THR A 74 -39.99 -6.71 -30.36
CA THR A 74 -41.08 -7.19 -29.50
C THR A 74 -41.63 -8.56 -29.89
N SER A 75 -41.16 -9.14 -31.01
CA SER A 75 -41.55 -10.48 -31.49
C SER A 75 -40.52 -11.58 -31.21
N LEU A 76 -39.39 -11.26 -30.56
CA LEU A 76 -38.31 -12.21 -30.26
C LEU A 76 -38.23 -12.62 -28.77
N LEU A 77 -39.15 -12.12 -27.95
CA LEU A 77 -39.20 -12.36 -26.48
C LEU A 77 -40.05 -13.57 -26.07
N SER A 78 -40.51 -14.40 -27.02
CA SER A 78 -41.37 -15.54 -26.71
C SER A 78 -41.03 -16.79 -27.53
N THR A 79 -39.82 -17.34 -27.35
CA THR A 79 -39.52 -18.71 -27.80
C THR A 79 -38.74 -19.49 -26.73
N ASN A 80 -39.49 -20.34 -26.03
CA ASN A 80 -39.11 -21.61 -25.41
C ASN A 80 -37.92 -21.62 -24.43
N ASP A 81 -38.21 -21.21 -23.19
CA ASP A 81 -37.59 -21.77 -22.00
C ASP A 81 -37.90 -23.27 -21.93
N THR A 82 -36.87 -24.13 -21.96
CA THR A 82 -36.62 -25.22 -20.99
C THR A 82 -35.56 -26.21 -21.54
N ASN A 83 -34.44 -26.30 -20.82
CA ASN A 83 -33.33 -27.27 -20.92
C ASN A 83 -32.18 -27.09 -21.93
N ASP A 84 -32.24 -26.22 -22.94
CA ASP A 84 -31.14 -26.06 -23.92
C ASP A 84 -30.12 -24.94 -23.58
N ASP A 85 -30.35 -24.21 -22.49
CA ASP A 85 -29.62 -22.98 -22.17
C ASP A 85 -28.19 -23.19 -21.62
N ALA A 86 -27.93 -24.28 -20.90
CA ALA A 86 -26.70 -24.41 -20.11
C ALA A 86 -25.46 -24.70 -20.95
N VAL A 87 -25.60 -25.63 -21.90
CA VAL A 87 -24.57 -25.93 -22.90
C VAL A 87 -24.32 -24.70 -23.77
N THR A 88 -25.37 -23.91 -24.01
CA THR A 88 -25.28 -22.66 -24.76
C THR A 88 -24.40 -21.61 -24.05
N TYR A 89 -24.35 -21.55 -22.71
CA TYR A 89 -23.41 -20.66 -21.99
C TYR A 89 -21.94 -21.06 -22.26
N ASP A 90 -21.63 -22.35 -22.16
CA ASP A 90 -20.27 -22.86 -22.36
C ASP A 90 -19.80 -22.64 -23.81
N VAL A 91 -20.62 -23.03 -24.79
CA VAL A 91 -20.31 -22.85 -26.22
C VAL A 91 -20.18 -21.37 -26.59
N SER A 92 -21.07 -20.51 -26.10
CA SER A 92 -21.04 -19.07 -26.41
C SER A 92 -19.79 -18.41 -25.82
N TYR A 93 -19.43 -18.76 -24.57
CA TYR A 93 -18.26 -18.22 -23.92
C TYR A 93 -16.97 -18.72 -24.56
N LYS A 94 -16.90 -20.01 -24.91
CA LYS A 94 -15.76 -20.59 -25.63
C LYS A 94 -15.51 -19.90 -26.97
N ASN A 95 -16.57 -19.70 -27.77
CA ASN A 95 -16.47 -19.04 -29.06
C ASN A 95 -16.08 -17.56 -28.93
N LEU A 96 -16.54 -16.87 -27.88
CA LEU A 96 -16.10 -15.50 -27.60
C LEU A 96 -14.62 -15.47 -27.21
N ARG A 97 -14.20 -16.38 -26.33
CA ARG A 97 -12.80 -16.51 -25.89
C ARG A 97 -11.86 -16.81 -27.06
N GLU A 98 -12.17 -17.80 -27.89
CA GLU A 98 -11.37 -18.15 -29.07
C GLU A 98 -11.28 -16.99 -30.06
N TRP A 99 -12.37 -16.24 -30.25
CA TRP A 99 -12.34 -15.04 -31.10
C TRP A 99 -11.45 -13.93 -30.53
N ILE A 100 -11.50 -13.66 -29.23
CA ILE A 100 -10.62 -12.67 -28.59
C ILE A 100 -9.15 -13.11 -28.68
N GLU A 101 -8.85 -14.39 -28.45
CA GLU A 101 -7.48 -14.90 -28.52
C GLU A 101 -6.90 -14.89 -29.94
N ASN A 102 -7.76 -15.11 -30.95
CA ASN A 102 -7.42 -15.03 -32.37
C ASN A 102 -7.48 -13.60 -32.93
N SER A 103 -7.91 -12.62 -32.14
CA SER A 103 -7.92 -11.22 -32.55
C SER A 103 -6.49 -10.65 -32.62
N LEU A 104 -6.24 -9.77 -33.59
CA LEU A 104 -4.90 -9.25 -33.88
C LEU A 104 -4.33 -8.48 -32.68
N ASP A 105 -3.18 -8.95 -32.19
CA ASP A 105 -2.39 -8.31 -31.12
C ASP A 105 -1.79 -6.94 -31.54
N TRP A 106 -1.61 -6.73 -32.85
CA TRP A 106 -0.91 -5.58 -33.41
C TRP A 106 -1.48 -5.17 -34.77
N TYR A 107 -1.73 -3.88 -35.00
CA TYR A 107 -1.93 -3.32 -36.34
C TYR A 107 -1.07 -2.07 -36.49
N LYS A 108 -0.10 -2.12 -37.41
CA LYS A 108 0.78 -0.98 -37.72
C LYS A 108 0.38 -0.39 -39.06
N VAL A 109 -0.45 0.64 -39.04
CA VAL A 109 -0.69 1.48 -40.23
C VAL A 109 -0.29 2.91 -39.91
N GLY A 110 0.62 3.45 -40.72
CA GLY A 110 1.04 4.85 -40.64
C GLY A 110 1.89 5.23 -39.43
N GLY A 111 2.63 4.28 -38.83
CA GLY A 111 3.52 4.57 -37.69
C GLY A 111 2.80 4.79 -36.35
N LYS A 112 1.50 4.47 -36.26
CA LYS A 112 0.72 4.41 -35.02
C LYS A 112 0.59 2.98 -34.52
N GLU A 113 0.74 2.80 -33.21
CA GLU A 113 0.67 1.51 -32.50
C GLU A 113 -0.62 1.47 -31.65
N ASP A 114 -1.67 0.80 -32.15
CA ASP A 114 -2.92 0.60 -31.42
C ASP A 114 -3.07 -0.88 -31.02
N MET A 115 -3.51 -1.15 -29.78
CA MET A 115 -3.52 -2.48 -29.15
C MET A 115 -4.93 -2.90 -28.72
N TYR A 116 -5.53 -3.87 -29.42
CA TYR A 116 -6.94 -4.24 -29.22
C TYR A 116 -7.16 -5.41 -28.25
N LYS A 117 -6.23 -6.37 -28.20
CA LYS A 117 -6.40 -7.62 -27.43
C LYS A 117 -6.58 -7.44 -25.92
N PRO A 118 -5.80 -6.57 -25.22
CA PRO A 118 -5.96 -6.38 -23.78
C PRO A 118 -7.30 -5.74 -23.40
N GLU A 119 -7.80 -4.81 -24.22
CA GLU A 119 -9.10 -4.16 -24.00
C GLU A 119 -10.24 -5.18 -24.15
N LEU A 120 -10.21 -6.02 -25.19
CA LEU A 120 -11.20 -7.09 -25.38
C LEU A 120 -11.15 -8.14 -24.27
N ARG A 121 -9.95 -8.49 -23.76
CA ARG A 121 -9.80 -9.44 -22.65
C ARG A 121 -10.41 -8.93 -21.35
N SER A 122 -10.47 -7.61 -21.12
CA SER A 122 -11.11 -7.03 -19.93
C SER A 122 -12.62 -7.31 -19.83
N VAL A 123 -13.29 -7.52 -20.98
CA VAL A 123 -14.73 -7.85 -21.06
C VAL A 123 -15.02 -9.29 -20.62
N LEU A 124 -14.02 -10.17 -20.70
CA LEU A 124 -14.18 -11.61 -20.52
C LEU A 124 -14.49 -11.99 -19.05
N PHE A 125 -13.92 -11.27 -18.09
CA PHE A 125 -14.12 -11.53 -16.66
C PHE A 125 -15.54 -11.23 -16.15
N PRO A 126 -16.12 -10.03 -16.37
CA PRO A 126 -17.49 -9.77 -15.90
C PRO A 126 -18.50 -10.72 -16.56
N ILE A 127 -18.35 -11.01 -17.86
CA ILE A 127 -19.21 -11.99 -18.54
C ILE A 127 -19.11 -13.37 -17.87
N PHE A 128 -17.90 -13.82 -17.54
CA PHE A 128 -17.67 -15.09 -16.85
C PHE A 128 -18.37 -15.14 -15.49
N VAL A 129 -18.22 -14.10 -14.67
CA VAL A 129 -18.84 -14.05 -13.33
C VAL A 129 -20.37 -14.07 -13.44
N HIS A 130 -20.94 -13.26 -14.34
CA HIS A 130 -22.39 -13.21 -14.53
C HIS A 130 -22.97 -14.50 -15.11
N ALA A 131 -22.26 -15.14 -16.06
CA ALA A 131 -22.63 -16.44 -16.58
C ALA A 131 -22.61 -17.52 -15.49
N TYR A 132 -21.55 -17.54 -14.66
CA TYR A 132 -21.44 -18.47 -13.53
C TYR A 132 -22.56 -18.27 -12.50
N LEU A 133 -22.84 -17.02 -12.10
CA LEU A 133 -23.92 -16.72 -11.15
C LEU A 133 -25.30 -17.07 -11.70
N ASP A 134 -25.54 -16.87 -13.00
CA ASP A 134 -26.78 -17.30 -13.67
C ASP A 134 -26.95 -18.83 -13.64
N LEU A 135 -25.89 -19.60 -13.94
CA LEU A 135 -25.91 -21.06 -13.89
C LEU A 135 -26.21 -21.58 -12.47
N VAL A 136 -25.57 -20.98 -11.45
CA VAL A 136 -25.83 -21.32 -10.05
C VAL A 136 -27.27 -20.98 -9.66
N GLN A 137 -27.80 -19.83 -10.07
CA GLN A 137 -29.18 -19.42 -9.78
C GLN A 137 -30.21 -20.36 -10.44
N LYS A 138 -29.93 -20.84 -11.66
CA LYS A 138 -30.75 -21.83 -12.39
C LYS A 138 -30.69 -23.24 -11.80
N ARG A 139 -29.97 -23.46 -10.68
CA ARG A 139 -29.76 -24.76 -9.99
C ARG A 139 -29.00 -25.79 -10.83
N GLN A 140 -28.18 -25.34 -11.77
CA GLN A 140 -27.35 -26.21 -12.62
C GLN A 140 -25.93 -26.32 -12.04
N VAL A 141 -25.82 -26.99 -10.88
CA VAL A 141 -24.59 -26.98 -10.06
C VAL A 141 -23.42 -27.72 -10.71
N GLU A 142 -23.66 -28.83 -11.40
CA GLU A 142 -22.60 -29.61 -12.06
C GLU A 142 -22.00 -28.83 -13.24
N GLN A 143 -22.85 -28.27 -14.09
CA GLN A 143 -22.44 -27.44 -15.22
C GLN A 143 -21.73 -26.15 -14.77
N ALA A 144 -22.17 -25.53 -13.68
CA ALA A 144 -21.48 -24.38 -13.10
C ALA A 144 -20.07 -24.73 -12.63
N LYS A 145 -19.88 -25.91 -12.01
CA LYS A 145 -18.55 -26.39 -11.59
C LYS A 145 -17.65 -26.67 -12.79
N ASP A 146 -18.18 -27.34 -13.81
CA ASP A 146 -17.42 -27.64 -15.03
C ASP A 146 -17.02 -26.35 -15.76
N PHE A 147 -17.95 -25.39 -15.88
CA PHE A 147 -17.69 -24.06 -16.44
C PHE A 147 -16.63 -23.29 -15.65
N PHE A 148 -16.71 -23.31 -14.32
CA PHE A 148 -15.71 -22.67 -13.47
C PHE A 148 -14.34 -23.34 -13.60
N ALA A 149 -14.29 -24.67 -13.57
CA ALA A 149 -13.04 -25.42 -13.72
C ALA A 149 -12.37 -25.18 -15.09
N ALA A 150 -13.16 -25.04 -16.16
CA ALA A 150 -12.65 -24.81 -17.50
C ALA A 150 -12.02 -23.42 -17.70
N TYR A 151 -12.64 -22.36 -17.17
CA TYR A 151 -12.26 -20.97 -17.51
C TYR A 151 -11.66 -20.16 -16.35
N HIS A 152 -11.64 -20.67 -15.11
CA HIS A 152 -11.05 -19.92 -13.99
C HIS A 152 -9.56 -19.57 -14.23
N THR A 153 -8.82 -20.42 -14.94
CA THR A 153 -7.38 -20.27 -15.21
C THR A 153 -7.04 -18.99 -15.99
N ASP A 154 -7.92 -18.56 -16.89
CA ASP A 154 -7.70 -17.39 -17.74
C ASP A 154 -7.70 -16.07 -16.96
N HIS A 155 -8.34 -16.07 -15.78
CA HIS A 155 -8.58 -14.90 -14.93
C HIS A 155 -7.75 -14.90 -13.65
N ILE A 156 -6.92 -15.93 -13.42
CA ILE A 156 -6.08 -16.03 -12.21
C ILE A 156 -5.15 -14.82 -12.10
N GLU A 157 -4.55 -14.41 -13.22
CA GLU A 157 -3.52 -13.36 -13.26
C GLU A 157 -4.01 -12.01 -12.71
N LEU A 158 -5.30 -11.67 -12.93
CA LEU A 158 -5.88 -10.39 -12.52
C LEU A 158 -6.84 -10.50 -11.32
N HIS A 159 -7.53 -11.64 -11.13
CA HIS A 159 -8.68 -11.74 -10.22
C HIS A 159 -8.65 -12.89 -9.21
N THR A 160 -7.46 -13.43 -8.89
CA THR A 160 -7.25 -14.49 -7.87
C THR A 160 -8.11 -14.38 -6.59
N PRO A 161 -8.20 -13.24 -5.87
CA PRO A 161 -9.01 -13.13 -4.64
C PRO A 161 -10.53 -13.27 -4.88
N TYR A 162 -11.02 -12.81 -6.03
CA TYR A 162 -12.43 -12.90 -6.38
C TYR A 162 -12.80 -14.34 -6.78
N LEU A 163 -11.92 -15.03 -7.52
CA LEU A 163 -12.11 -16.43 -7.87
C LEU A 163 -12.23 -17.33 -6.64
N LYS A 164 -11.37 -17.15 -5.63
CA LYS A 164 -11.47 -17.89 -4.35
C LYS A 164 -12.81 -17.66 -3.63
N ARG A 165 -13.34 -16.43 -3.69
CA ARG A 165 -14.66 -16.12 -3.11
C ARG A 165 -15.80 -16.72 -3.94
N LEU A 166 -15.70 -16.71 -5.26
CA LEU A 166 -16.69 -17.30 -6.17
C LEU A 166 -16.73 -18.83 -6.06
N GLU A 167 -15.60 -19.49 -5.79
CA GLU A 167 -15.52 -20.94 -5.57
C GLU A 167 -16.38 -21.41 -4.38
N SER A 168 -16.59 -20.54 -3.39
CA SER A 168 -17.45 -20.83 -2.23
C SER A 168 -18.96 -20.86 -2.57
N ILE A 169 -19.35 -20.31 -3.72
CA ILE A 169 -20.74 -20.17 -4.15
C ILE A 169 -21.13 -21.38 -4.99
N LYS A 170 -21.92 -22.30 -4.42
CA LYS A 170 -22.35 -23.55 -5.08
C LYS A 170 -23.86 -23.68 -5.20
N GLU A 171 -24.60 -23.05 -4.29
CA GLU A 171 -26.06 -23.11 -4.24
C GLU A 171 -26.68 -21.73 -4.45
N PRO A 172 -27.95 -21.65 -4.91
CA PRO A 172 -28.67 -20.38 -5.01
C PRO A 172 -28.80 -19.64 -3.67
N GLN A 173 -28.73 -20.34 -2.54
CA GLN A 173 -28.70 -19.72 -1.21
C GLN A 173 -27.41 -18.93 -0.99
N HIS A 174 -26.26 -19.47 -1.42
CA HIS A 174 -24.97 -18.79 -1.32
C HIS A 174 -24.93 -17.52 -2.16
N VAL A 175 -25.64 -17.47 -3.29
CA VAL A 175 -25.77 -16.24 -4.10
C VAL A 175 -26.51 -15.14 -3.32
N ARG A 176 -27.47 -15.50 -2.46
CA ARG A 176 -28.22 -14.55 -1.61
C ARG A 176 -27.43 -14.09 -0.40
N GLU A 177 -26.66 -14.98 0.19
CA GLU A 177 -25.88 -14.71 1.42
C GLU A 177 -24.54 -14.04 1.14
N ASN A 178 -23.90 -14.35 0.00
CA ASN A 178 -22.58 -13.83 -0.31
C ASN A 178 -22.67 -12.38 -0.82
N GLU A 179 -22.06 -11.47 -0.06
CA GLU A 179 -21.98 -10.04 -0.38
C GLU A 179 -21.43 -9.79 -1.79
N LEU A 180 -20.41 -10.54 -2.23
CA LEU A 180 -19.82 -10.38 -3.56
C LEU A 180 -20.86 -10.64 -4.66
N ALA A 181 -21.59 -11.75 -4.54
CA ALA A 181 -22.58 -12.13 -5.54
C ALA A 181 -23.73 -11.11 -5.64
N GLN A 182 -24.15 -10.56 -4.49
CA GLN A 182 -25.14 -9.49 -4.43
C GLN A 182 -24.64 -8.21 -5.10
N ILE A 183 -23.37 -7.85 -4.89
CA ILE A 183 -22.81 -6.64 -5.50
C ILE A 183 -22.73 -6.78 -7.03
N TYR A 184 -22.31 -7.94 -7.54
CA TYR A 184 -22.35 -8.20 -8.98
C TYR A 184 -23.79 -8.18 -9.53
N ARG A 185 -24.79 -8.64 -8.78
CA ARG A 185 -26.17 -8.67 -9.30
C ARG A 185 -26.88 -7.31 -9.25
N ASN A 186 -26.62 -6.52 -8.22
CA ASN A 186 -27.35 -5.28 -7.95
C ASN A 186 -26.76 -4.09 -8.70
N ASN A 187 -25.47 -4.14 -9.04
CA ASN A 187 -24.79 -3.04 -9.68
C ASN A 187 -24.27 -3.44 -11.07
N LYS A 188 -24.21 -2.45 -11.97
CA LYS A 188 -23.60 -2.65 -13.28
C LYS A 188 -22.09 -2.57 -13.18
N TYR A 189 -21.41 -3.48 -13.86
CA TYR A 189 -19.96 -3.49 -14.00
C TYR A 189 -19.56 -2.45 -15.06
N ASN A 190 -18.83 -1.42 -14.66
CA ASN A 190 -18.32 -0.42 -15.59
C ASN A 190 -17.07 -0.95 -16.31
N LEU A 191 -17.07 -0.85 -17.62
CA LEU A 191 -15.91 -1.06 -18.47
C LEU A 191 -15.64 0.20 -19.26
N ARG A 192 -14.36 0.50 -19.49
CA ARG A 192 -13.94 1.57 -20.38
C ARG A 192 -13.23 0.93 -21.56
N MET A 193 -13.64 1.27 -22.78
CA MET A 193 -13.01 0.76 -23.98
C MET A 193 -13.02 1.78 -25.11
N SER A 194 -12.10 1.62 -26.05
CA SER A 194 -12.04 2.44 -27.26
C SER A 194 -13.23 2.16 -28.18
N SER A 195 -13.61 3.12 -29.04
CA SER A 195 -14.76 2.97 -29.95
C SER A 195 -14.63 1.80 -30.92
N VAL A 196 -13.44 1.57 -31.48
CA VAL A 196 -13.19 0.51 -32.48
C VAL A 196 -13.34 -0.91 -31.89
N PRO A 197 -12.70 -1.27 -30.75
CA PRO A 197 -12.96 -2.55 -30.07
C PRO A 197 -14.42 -2.75 -29.69
N PHE A 198 -15.12 -1.68 -29.31
CA PHE A 198 -16.53 -1.78 -28.91
C PHE A 198 -17.42 -2.13 -30.10
N GLU A 199 -17.25 -1.43 -31.22
CA GLU A 199 -17.98 -1.72 -32.46
C GLU A 199 -17.68 -3.13 -32.97
N LEU A 200 -16.41 -3.54 -32.93
CA LEU A 200 -15.99 -4.88 -33.33
C LEU A 200 -16.61 -5.96 -32.44
N PHE A 201 -16.60 -5.76 -31.12
CA PHE A 201 -17.21 -6.66 -30.16
C PHE A 201 -18.73 -6.76 -30.37
N LEU A 202 -19.40 -5.62 -30.58
CA LEU A 202 -20.85 -5.59 -30.79
C LEU A 202 -21.25 -6.25 -32.12
N SER A 203 -20.51 -6.00 -33.21
CA SER A 203 -20.72 -6.66 -34.50
C SER A 203 -20.59 -8.17 -34.37
N TYR A 204 -19.52 -8.64 -33.71
CA TYR A 204 -19.28 -10.08 -33.54
C TYR A 204 -20.40 -10.78 -32.75
N LEU A 205 -20.92 -10.15 -31.69
CA LEU A 205 -22.05 -10.70 -30.93
C LEU A 205 -23.35 -10.74 -31.76
N GLN A 206 -23.58 -9.75 -32.62
CA GLN A 206 -24.74 -9.67 -33.49
C GLN A 206 -24.68 -10.68 -34.64
N ASP A 207 -23.53 -10.80 -35.31
CA ASP A 207 -23.32 -11.69 -36.46
C ASP A 207 -23.51 -13.16 -36.08
N ASN A 208 -23.01 -13.56 -34.91
CA ASN A 208 -23.13 -14.93 -34.40
C ASN A 208 -24.43 -15.19 -33.63
N ARG A 209 -25.31 -14.18 -33.48
CA ARG A 209 -26.57 -14.28 -32.73
C ARG A 209 -26.40 -14.81 -31.30
N PHE A 210 -25.35 -14.39 -30.60
CA PHE A 210 -25.15 -14.74 -29.19
C PHE A 210 -26.10 -13.94 -28.27
N MET A 211 -27.41 -14.21 -28.39
CA MET A 211 -28.49 -13.50 -27.66
C MET A 211 -28.29 -13.53 -26.15
N LEU A 212 -27.72 -14.62 -25.63
CA LEU A 212 -27.46 -14.81 -24.22
C LEU A 212 -26.35 -13.89 -23.68
N LEU A 213 -25.25 -13.77 -24.42
CA LEU A 213 -24.16 -12.85 -24.07
C LEU A 213 -24.61 -11.40 -24.24
N LEU A 214 -25.36 -11.10 -25.31
CA LEU A 214 -25.95 -9.79 -25.53
C LEU A 214 -26.87 -9.37 -24.35
N ARG A 215 -27.67 -10.30 -23.82
CA ARG A 215 -28.51 -10.08 -22.64
C ARG A 215 -27.67 -9.74 -21.41
N ILE A 216 -26.59 -10.49 -21.15
CA ILE A 216 -25.70 -10.25 -20.00
C ILE A 216 -25.03 -8.88 -20.13
N VAL A 217 -24.49 -8.55 -21.31
CA VAL A 217 -23.83 -7.28 -21.59
C VAL A 217 -24.82 -6.12 -21.36
N ASN A 218 -26.02 -6.18 -21.93
CA ASN A 218 -27.00 -5.10 -21.80
C ASN A 218 -27.52 -4.92 -20.37
N GLN A 219 -27.69 -6.02 -19.62
CA GLN A 219 -28.26 -5.98 -18.29
C GLN A 219 -27.24 -5.58 -17.21
N TYR A 220 -26.03 -6.14 -17.27
CA TYR A 220 -25.07 -6.08 -16.17
C TYR A 220 -23.81 -5.28 -16.47
N ILE A 221 -23.55 -4.92 -17.73
CA ILE A 221 -22.32 -4.25 -18.11
C ILE A 221 -22.64 -2.84 -18.61
N ASN A 222 -21.92 -1.86 -18.10
CA ASN A 222 -21.96 -0.49 -18.59
C ASN A 222 -20.63 -0.18 -19.28
N ILE A 223 -20.67 -0.04 -20.60
CA ILE A 223 -19.48 0.21 -21.40
C ILE A 223 -19.39 1.71 -21.70
N GLN A 224 -18.39 2.38 -21.16
CA GLN A 224 -18.06 3.77 -21.48
C GLN A 224 -17.10 3.80 -22.68
N VAL A 225 -17.60 4.31 -23.81
CA VAL A 225 -16.83 4.45 -25.04
C VAL A 225 -16.03 5.74 -25.02
N VAL A 226 -14.70 5.62 -25.01
CA VAL A 226 -13.79 6.77 -25.07
C VAL A 226 -13.34 7.00 -26.52
N HIS A 227 -13.53 8.23 -26.99
CA HIS A 227 -13.09 8.65 -28.32
C HIS A 227 -11.69 9.27 -28.20
N GLY A 228 -10.64 8.46 -28.37
CA GLY A 228 -9.24 8.87 -28.22
C GLY A 228 -8.38 7.78 -27.56
N LYS A 229 -7.05 7.93 -27.62
CA LYS A 229 -6.08 6.95 -27.10
C LYS A 229 -6.35 6.69 -25.61
N LEU A 230 -6.61 5.44 -25.23
CA LEU A 230 -6.28 4.96 -23.89
C LEU A 230 -4.75 4.94 -23.84
N LEU A 231 -4.13 6.00 -23.31
CA LEU A 231 -2.68 6.09 -23.18
C LEU A 231 -2.20 4.88 -22.39
N LYS A 232 -1.52 3.94 -23.05
CA LYS A 232 -0.48 3.15 -22.40
C LYS A 232 0.58 4.15 -21.93
N SER A 233 0.45 4.61 -20.69
CA SER A 233 1.64 4.96 -19.95
C SER A 233 2.48 3.70 -19.83
N ALA A 234 3.78 3.82 -20.04
CA ALA A 234 4.74 2.79 -19.70
C ALA A 234 4.71 2.62 -18.17
N GLY A 235 3.81 1.77 -17.71
CA GLY A 235 3.45 1.63 -16.30
C GLY A 235 1.97 1.27 -16.22
N GLY A 236 1.67 -0.01 -16.05
CA GLY A 236 0.31 -0.57 -16.11
C GLY A 236 -0.59 -0.14 -14.95
N LEU A 237 -0.93 1.15 -14.91
CA LEU A 237 -1.66 1.82 -13.82
C LEU A 237 -2.53 2.91 -14.39
N GLU A 238 -3.77 2.52 -14.66
CA GLU A 238 -4.96 3.37 -14.77
C GLU A 238 -6.18 2.52 -15.17
N LEU A 239 -5.98 1.24 -15.52
CA LEU A 239 -7.05 0.33 -15.89
C LEU A 239 -7.90 -0.15 -14.70
N ASP A 240 -7.38 -0.21 -13.47
CA ASP A 240 -8.11 -0.77 -12.32
C ASP A 240 -9.02 0.23 -11.58
N ASP A 241 -8.85 1.56 -11.79
CA ASP A 241 -9.58 2.57 -10.99
C ASP A 241 -10.95 2.95 -11.60
N VAL A 242 -11.23 2.59 -12.86
CA VAL A 242 -12.51 2.86 -13.53
C VAL A 242 -13.23 1.58 -14.00
N ILE A 243 -12.52 0.44 -14.07
CA ILE A 243 -13.09 -0.85 -14.46
C ILE A 243 -13.58 -1.58 -13.19
N GLY A 244 -14.90 -1.67 -13.03
CA GLY A 244 -15.50 -2.28 -11.85
C GLY A 244 -16.93 -1.83 -11.57
N ILE A 245 -17.56 -2.48 -10.60
CA ILE A 245 -18.93 -2.18 -10.16
C ILE A 245 -18.98 -0.85 -9.39
N THR A 246 -19.89 0.04 -9.75
CA THR A 246 -20.21 1.25 -8.95
C THR A 246 -20.61 0.85 -7.54
N GLY A 247 -19.88 1.32 -6.52
CA GLY A 247 -20.10 0.97 -5.11
C GLY A 247 -19.24 -0.17 -4.56
N HIS A 248 -18.37 -0.80 -5.37
CA HIS A 248 -17.34 -1.70 -4.85
C HIS A 248 -16.11 -0.89 -4.39
N GLN A 249 -15.72 -1.10 -3.12
CA GLN A 249 -14.52 -0.67 -2.37
C GLN A 249 -13.72 0.60 -2.76
N SER A 250 -13.38 0.88 -4.02
CA SER A 250 -12.54 2.03 -4.41
C SER A 250 -13.16 3.40 -4.06
N GLN A 251 -14.44 3.65 -4.37
CA GLN A 251 -15.07 4.95 -4.08
C GLN A 251 -15.28 5.21 -2.58
N HIS A 252 -15.65 4.16 -1.82
CA HIS A 252 -15.72 4.26 -0.36
C HIS A 252 -14.33 4.43 0.27
N LEU A 253 -13.31 3.79 -0.30
CA LEU A 253 -11.93 3.92 0.17
C LEU A 253 -11.35 5.29 -0.12
N GLU A 254 -11.63 5.86 -1.30
CA GLU A 254 -11.23 7.22 -1.64
C GLU A 254 -11.91 8.23 -0.72
N THR A 255 -13.21 8.08 -0.46
CA THR A 255 -13.93 8.93 0.49
C THR A 255 -13.38 8.78 1.91
N PHE A 256 -13.01 7.55 2.31
CA PHE A 256 -12.36 7.29 3.60
C PHE A 256 -10.95 7.90 3.68
N ASN A 257 -10.18 7.80 2.60
CA ASN A 257 -8.82 8.34 2.48
C ASN A 257 -8.80 9.87 2.29
N GLN A 258 -9.94 10.54 2.12
CA GLN A 258 -10.01 12.01 2.07
C GLN A 258 -10.03 12.67 3.47
N GLN A 259 -10.06 11.90 4.56
CA GLN A 259 -10.04 12.47 5.92
C GLN A 259 -8.76 13.29 6.17
N PRO A 260 -8.80 14.45 6.84
CA PRO A 260 -7.59 15.25 7.07
C PRO A 260 -6.55 14.50 7.92
N VAL A 261 -5.28 14.60 7.54
CA VAL A 261 -4.13 13.98 8.24
C VAL A 261 -3.05 15.02 8.54
N GLN A 262 -2.31 14.80 9.63
CA GLN A 262 -1.24 15.68 10.10
C GLN A 262 0.12 15.03 9.86
N LEU A 263 0.70 15.30 8.70
CA LEU A 263 1.92 14.63 8.23
C LEU A 263 3.21 15.40 8.56
N GLY A 264 3.09 16.63 9.08
CA GLY A 264 4.25 17.40 9.55
C GLY A 264 4.91 16.74 10.77
N GLN A 265 6.14 17.16 11.05
CA GLN A 265 6.85 16.75 12.25
C GLN A 265 6.25 17.41 13.49
N ALA A 266 6.45 16.80 14.66
CA ALA A 266 6.00 17.39 15.92
C ALA A 266 6.86 18.61 16.26
N PRO A 267 6.26 19.76 16.65
CA PRO A 267 7.03 20.92 17.07
C PRO A 267 7.83 20.60 18.34
N LEU A 268 9.09 21.07 18.37
CA LEU A 268 9.99 20.95 19.52
C LEU A 268 9.48 21.81 20.70
N ASP A 269 9.74 21.33 21.92
CA ASP A 269 9.49 22.11 23.15
C ASP A 269 10.23 23.46 23.09
N PRO A 270 9.57 24.60 23.33
CA PRO A 270 10.23 25.91 23.39
C PRO A 270 11.47 25.95 24.30
N ALA A 271 11.47 25.23 25.42
CA ALA A 271 12.61 25.18 26.33
C ALA A 271 13.81 24.43 25.72
N LEU A 272 13.54 23.26 25.13
CA LEU A 272 14.55 22.47 24.42
C LEU A 272 15.13 23.25 23.24
N LYS A 273 14.28 23.98 22.51
CA LYS A 273 14.70 24.82 21.39
C LYS A 273 15.68 25.91 21.83
N GLU A 274 15.42 26.60 22.95
CA GLU A 274 16.30 27.63 23.48
C GLU A 274 17.66 27.06 23.91
N GLU A 275 17.68 25.90 24.57
CA GLU A 275 18.92 25.21 24.95
C GLU A 275 19.74 24.77 23.72
N ILE A 276 19.09 24.26 22.67
CA ILE A 276 19.75 23.91 21.42
C ILE A 276 20.33 25.17 20.76
N GLU A 277 19.56 26.26 20.68
CA GLU A 277 20.05 27.52 20.11
C GLU A 277 21.24 28.07 20.88
N GLN A 278 21.27 27.93 22.21
CA GLN A 278 22.42 28.31 23.02
C GLN A 278 23.63 27.41 22.75
N ALA A 279 23.44 26.08 22.76
CA ALA A 279 24.52 25.13 22.48
C ALA A 279 25.12 25.32 21.07
N LEU A 280 24.28 25.62 20.07
CA LEU A 280 24.73 25.93 18.71
C LEU A 280 25.51 27.25 18.64
N LYS A 281 25.09 28.28 19.36
CA LYS A 281 25.85 29.55 19.46
C LYS A 281 27.22 29.35 20.10
N ASP A 282 27.30 28.52 21.13
CA ASP A 282 28.55 28.21 21.82
C ASP A 282 29.50 27.43 20.88
N GLU A 283 28.98 26.47 20.12
CA GLU A 283 29.73 25.71 19.10
C GLU A 283 30.20 26.58 17.93
N ASP A 284 29.35 27.45 17.38
CA ASP A 284 29.72 28.40 16.32
C ASP A 284 30.78 29.42 16.84
N GLN A 285 30.75 29.78 18.12
CA GLN A 285 31.79 30.62 18.73
C GLN A 285 33.11 29.87 18.94
N LEU A 286 33.06 28.58 19.25
CA LEU A 286 34.22 27.70 19.37
C LEU A 286 34.90 27.49 18.02
N SER A 287 34.13 27.21 16.95
CA SER A 287 34.70 27.07 15.60
C SER A 287 35.38 28.34 15.11
N ASN A 288 34.78 29.51 15.38
CA ASN A 288 35.37 30.81 15.03
C ASN A 288 36.65 31.15 15.84
N LYS A 289 36.89 30.52 17.00
CA LYS A 289 38.14 30.68 17.76
C LYS A 289 39.27 29.82 17.22
N ASP A 290 38.96 28.66 16.65
CA ASP A 290 39.94 27.73 16.08
C ASP A 290 40.45 28.16 14.68
N GLU A 291 39.69 28.99 13.96
CA GLU A 291 40.05 29.52 12.62
C GLU A 291 41.16 30.60 12.61
N ASN A 292 41.77 30.92 13.76
CA ASN A 292 42.97 31.78 13.82
C ASN A 292 44.28 31.09 13.35
N THR A 293 44.17 29.97 12.63
CA THR A 293 45.32 29.27 12.03
C THR A 293 45.08 29.13 10.52
N GLU A 294 45.89 29.84 9.75
CA GLU A 294 45.87 30.04 8.29
C GLU A 294 45.34 28.85 7.46
N ASN A 295 44.15 29.01 6.85
CA ASN A 295 43.84 28.59 5.48
C ASN A 295 42.47 29.13 5.04
N ALA A 296 42.49 30.09 4.12
CA ALA A 296 41.34 30.85 3.62
C ALA A 296 40.69 30.20 2.38
N ASP A 297 40.16 28.99 2.54
CA ASP A 297 39.32 28.31 1.51
C ASP A 297 37.96 27.86 2.11
N ALA A 298 37.39 28.64 3.02
CA ALA A 298 36.05 28.41 3.57
C ALA A 298 34.98 29.15 2.73
N SER A 299 34.71 28.68 1.53
CA SER A 299 33.55 29.13 0.76
C SER A 299 32.25 28.49 1.30
N MET A 300 31.35 29.31 1.83
CA MET A 300 29.92 29.04 2.01
C MET A 300 29.54 27.85 2.94
N THR A 301 29.99 27.85 4.19
CA THR A 301 29.30 27.09 5.25
C THR A 301 28.21 27.97 5.86
N THR A 302 26.94 27.65 5.58
CA THR A 302 25.81 28.24 6.33
C THR A 302 25.98 27.95 7.82
N SER A 303 25.83 28.97 8.66
CA SER A 303 25.94 28.80 10.12
C SER A 303 24.98 27.71 10.63
N LEU A 304 25.39 26.89 11.61
CA LEU A 304 24.56 25.80 12.12
C LEU A 304 23.23 26.32 12.70
N LEU A 305 23.25 27.54 13.25
CA LEU A 305 22.06 28.26 13.71
C LEU A 305 21.06 28.57 12.57
N GLU A 306 21.55 28.98 11.40
CA GLU A 306 20.71 29.28 10.25
C GLU A 306 20.10 28.01 9.64
N LEU A 307 20.88 26.93 9.58
CA LEU A 307 20.37 25.60 9.23
C LEU A 307 19.28 25.14 10.20
N PHE A 308 19.48 25.29 11.50
CA PHE A 308 18.48 24.94 12.51
C PHE A 308 17.17 25.73 12.34
N LYS A 309 17.28 27.04 12.08
CA LYS A 309 16.10 27.88 11.82
C LYS A 309 15.35 27.47 10.56
N LYS A 310 16.06 27.13 9.49
CA LYS A 310 15.46 26.64 8.24
C LYS A 310 14.72 25.32 8.45
N VAL A 311 15.38 24.35 9.09
CA VAL A 311 14.80 23.04 9.42
C VAL A 311 13.54 23.19 10.28
N THR A 312 13.62 24.00 11.34
CA THR A 312 12.47 24.24 12.23
C THR A 312 11.30 24.95 11.53
N GLN A 313 11.58 25.82 10.55
CA GLN A 313 10.54 26.49 9.76
C GLN A 313 9.85 25.53 8.78
N GLU A 314 10.63 24.73 8.04
CA GLU A 314 10.12 23.74 7.08
C GLU A 314 9.29 22.65 7.79
N GLU A 315 9.64 22.28 9.02
CA GLU A 315 8.95 21.26 9.81
C GLU A 315 7.58 21.68 10.36
N SER A 316 7.25 22.98 10.36
CA SER A 316 6.05 23.53 11.03
C SER A 316 4.75 23.45 10.22
N VAL A 317 4.78 22.96 8.98
CA VAL A 317 3.58 22.88 8.12
C VAL A 317 2.78 21.60 8.46
N ASN A 318 1.66 21.75 9.17
CA ASN A 318 0.67 20.69 9.46
C ASN A 318 1.16 19.51 10.33
N GLY A 319 1.91 19.82 11.41
CA GLY A 319 2.35 18.86 12.42
C GLY A 319 1.32 18.57 13.54
N PRO A 320 1.45 17.46 14.27
CA PRO A 320 0.58 17.14 15.39
C PRO A 320 0.78 18.07 16.59
N ALA A 321 -0.23 18.16 17.47
CA ALA A 321 -0.11 18.96 18.68
C ALA A 321 0.87 18.30 19.66
N MET A 322 1.63 19.11 20.41
CA MET A 322 2.67 18.63 21.34
C MET A 322 2.14 17.66 22.41
N ASN A 323 0.86 17.78 22.78
CA ASN A 323 0.22 16.91 23.78
C ASN A 323 -0.41 15.64 23.19
N ASP A 324 -0.38 15.45 21.86
CA ASP A 324 -1.01 14.27 21.26
C ASP A 324 -0.27 12.98 21.65
N ILE A 325 1.05 13.04 21.75
CA ILE A 325 1.85 11.89 22.16
C ILE A 325 2.53 12.26 23.46
N PRO A 326 2.21 11.60 24.59
CA PRO A 326 2.91 11.86 25.83
C PRO A 326 4.35 11.36 25.68
N LEU A 327 5.27 12.31 25.53
CA LEU A 327 6.71 12.11 25.55
C LEU A 327 7.23 12.47 26.95
N PRO A 328 8.22 11.73 27.48
CA PRO A 328 8.86 12.11 28.73
C PRO A 328 9.70 13.39 28.57
N PRO A 329 10.07 14.06 29.68
CA PRO A 329 10.89 15.26 29.63
C PRO A 329 12.24 14.98 28.96
N TYR A 330 12.71 15.95 28.17
CA TYR A 330 13.99 15.86 27.47
C TYR A 330 15.17 15.79 28.45
N ARG A 331 16.24 15.13 28.03
CA ARG A 331 17.51 15.04 28.77
C ARG A 331 18.57 15.90 28.08
N GLY A 332 19.57 16.38 28.82
CA GLY A 332 20.70 17.11 28.21
C GLY A 332 21.48 16.31 27.15
N THR A 333 21.40 14.98 27.18
CA THR A 333 21.94 14.13 26.10
C THR A 333 21.22 14.30 24.78
N ASP A 334 19.94 14.67 24.82
CA ASP A 334 19.09 14.79 23.63
C ASP A 334 19.44 16.10 22.90
N VAL A 335 19.79 17.15 23.64
CA VAL A 335 20.37 18.40 23.10
C VAL A 335 21.63 18.10 22.29
N GLN A 336 22.58 17.36 22.87
CA GLN A 336 23.82 17.01 22.18
C GLN A 336 23.58 16.10 20.96
N ALA A 337 22.63 15.16 21.06
CA ALA A 337 22.26 14.31 19.94
C ALA A 337 21.69 15.12 18.77
N GLN A 338 20.85 16.12 19.05
CA GLN A 338 20.31 17.02 18.04
C GLN A 338 21.40 17.90 17.41
N VAL A 339 22.33 18.43 18.21
CA VAL A 339 23.49 19.18 17.69
C VAL A 339 24.34 18.31 16.76
N ASN A 340 24.61 17.06 17.14
CA ASN A 340 25.35 16.13 16.30
C ASN A 340 24.61 15.81 14.99
N LEU A 341 23.28 15.64 15.06
CA LEU A 341 22.45 15.45 13.88
C LEU A 341 22.53 16.64 12.93
N LEU A 342 22.47 17.87 13.43
CA LEU A 342 22.62 19.10 12.64
C LEU A 342 24.01 19.22 12.01
N LYS A 343 25.07 18.90 12.76
CA LYS A 343 26.45 18.83 12.24
C LYS A 343 26.57 17.82 11.10
N ASP A 344 25.90 16.68 11.19
CA ASP A 344 25.86 15.69 10.13
C ASP A 344 25.01 16.14 8.94
N MET A 345 23.89 16.86 9.17
CA MET A 345 23.06 17.45 8.11
C MET A 345 23.84 18.47 7.29
N GLY A 346 24.64 19.32 7.92
CA GLY A 346 25.52 20.27 7.22
C GLY A 346 26.60 19.60 6.36
N LYS A 347 26.90 18.31 6.61
CA LYS A 347 27.88 17.50 5.86
C LYS A 347 27.21 16.49 4.92
N ARG A 348 25.91 16.60 4.70
CA ARG A 348 25.16 15.67 3.85
C ARG A 348 25.50 15.90 2.38
N LEU A 349 25.69 14.80 1.65
CA LEU A 349 25.87 14.83 0.20
C LEU A 349 24.49 14.85 -0.48
N PRO A 350 24.17 15.85 -1.33
CA PRO A 350 22.90 15.85 -2.05
C PRO A 350 22.86 14.67 -3.02
N LEU A 351 21.79 13.88 -2.95
CA LEU A 351 21.56 12.75 -3.85
C LEU A 351 20.45 13.10 -4.87
N GLY A 352 20.62 12.63 -6.09
CA GLY A 352 19.66 12.80 -7.18
C GLY A 352 20.09 12.07 -8.45
N HIS A 353 19.54 12.48 -9.59
CA HIS A 353 19.85 11.90 -10.89
C HIS A 353 21.36 11.99 -11.24
N ASP A 354 22.00 13.10 -10.91
CA ASP A 354 23.42 13.33 -11.25
C ASP A 354 24.39 12.79 -10.19
N SER A 355 23.90 12.54 -8.97
CA SER A 355 24.70 12.08 -7.83
C SER A 355 24.10 10.82 -7.18
N LEU A 356 24.60 9.67 -7.63
CA LEU A 356 24.24 8.37 -7.09
C LEU A 356 24.79 8.15 -5.67
N PRO A 357 24.07 7.41 -4.81
CA PRO A 357 24.56 7.06 -3.48
C PRO A 357 25.75 6.09 -3.56
N SER A 358 26.72 6.30 -2.66
CA SER A 358 27.75 5.28 -2.40
C SER A 358 27.15 4.17 -1.54
N ILE A 359 27.32 2.92 -1.96
CA ILE A 359 26.78 1.74 -1.26
C ILE A 359 27.93 0.92 -0.67
N CYS A 360 27.94 0.75 0.64
CA CYS A 360 28.83 -0.18 1.34
C CYS A 360 28.05 -1.45 1.69
N CYS A 361 28.49 -2.60 1.16
CA CYS A 361 27.80 -3.87 1.35
C CYS A 361 28.51 -4.74 2.41
N TYR A 362 27.79 -5.09 3.48
CA TYR A 362 28.21 -6.05 4.50
C TYR A 362 27.70 -7.44 4.18
N THR A 363 28.63 -8.34 3.88
CA THR A 363 28.33 -9.74 3.56
C THR A 363 28.65 -10.64 4.75
N PHE A 364 27.63 -11.32 5.28
CA PHE A 364 27.78 -12.27 6.37
C PHE A 364 28.07 -13.68 5.81
N HIS A 365 29.27 -14.18 6.08
CA HIS A 365 29.68 -15.55 5.74
C HIS A 365 29.38 -16.55 6.86
N ASN A 366 29.34 -17.84 6.52
CA ASN A 366 29.18 -18.96 7.46
C ASN A 366 27.91 -18.90 8.31
N THR A 367 26.81 -18.38 7.75
CA THR A 367 25.50 -18.32 8.40
C THR A 367 24.67 -19.58 8.20
N TYR A 368 25.01 -20.42 7.20
CA TYR A 368 24.30 -21.66 6.84
C TYR A 368 22.78 -21.46 6.65
N ASP A 369 22.38 -20.31 6.10
CA ASP A 369 20.97 -19.93 5.89
C ASP A 369 20.13 -19.78 7.17
N ASN A 370 20.78 -19.69 8.34
CA ASN A 370 20.10 -19.47 9.62
C ASN A 370 19.85 -17.99 9.95
N LEU A 371 20.30 -17.05 9.12
CA LEU A 371 20.12 -15.61 9.36
C LEU A 371 18.80 -15.15 8.73
N ASN A 372 17.84 -14.74 9.56
CA ASN A 372 16.49 -14.38 9.11
C ASN A 372 16.32 -12.88 8.89
N CYS A 373 16.93 -12.07 9.75
CA CYS A 373 16.82 -10.62 9.70
C CYS A 373 18.14 -9.96 10.09
N LEU A 374 18.32 -8.74 9.61
CA LEU A 374 19.44 -7.87 9.89
C LEU A 374 18.92 -6.45 10.14
N THR A 375 19.61 -5.70 10.98
CA THR A 375 19.40 -4.26 11.11
C THR A 375 20.73 -3.56 11.40
N VAL A 376 20.92 -2.40 10.78
CA VAL A 376 22.11 -1.56 10.95
C VAL A 376 21.75 -0.25 11.64
N THR A 377 22.59 0.23 12.55
CA THR A 377 22.38 1.54 13.19
C THR A 377 22.64 2.70 12.20
N LYS A 378 21.91 3.81 12.38
CA LYS A 378 22.07 5.01 11.51
C LYS A 378 23.47 5.63 11.54
N ASP A 379 24.19 5.46 12.64
CA ASP A 379 25.57 5.93 12.83
C ASP A 379 26.62 4.93 12.33
N ALA A 380 26.19 3.84 11.69
CA ALA A 380 27.05 2.78 11.16
C ALA A 380 27.99 2.17 12.23
N SER A 381 27.60 2.17 13.51
CA SER A 381 28.43 1.63 14.60
C SER A 381 28.20 0.15 14.85
N LEU A 382 26.95 -0.29 14.82
CA LEU A 382 26.54 -1.63 15.19
C LEU A 382 25.66 -2.24 14.11
N VAL A 383 25.76 -3.56 13.98
CA VAL A 383 24.80 -4.39 13.24
C VAL A 383 24.27 -5.45 14.17
N ALA A 384 22.99 -5.75 14.09
CA ALA A 384 22.37 -6.88 14.77
C ALA A 384 21.71 -7.82 13.77
N GLY A 385 21.74 -9.12 14.07
CA GLY A 385 21.15 -10.16 13.23
C GLY A 385 20.43 -11.19 14.07
N GLY A 386 19.21 -11.54 13.65
CA GLY A 386 18.39 -12.57 14.27
C GLY A 386 18.58 -13.92 13.58
N PHE A 387 18.85 -14.95 14.38
CA PHE A 387 19.09 -16.31 13.87
C PHE A 387 17.90 -17.23 14.14
N SER A 388 17.79 -18.27 13.30
CA SER A 388 16.83 -19.36 13.45
C SER A 388 17.04 -20.18 14.71
N ASP A 389 18.27 -20.23 15.22
CA ASP A 389 18.67 -20.93 16.45
C ASP A 389 18.41 -20.13 17.73
N SER A 390 17.42 -19.24 17.72
CA SER A 390 16.92 -18.52 18.90
C SER A 390 17.91 -17.58 19.60
N PHE A 391 18.90 -17.06 18.85
CA PHE A 391 19.84 -16.06 19.36
C PHE A 391 19.90 -14.83 18.47
N VAL A 392 20.29 -13.71 19.09
CA VAL A 392 20.61 -12.46 18.39
C VAL A 392 22.11 -12.25 18.50
N LYS A 393 22.74 -11.82 17.41
CA LYS A 393 24.18 -11.52 17.39
C LYS A 393 24.37 -10.05 17.05
N ILE A 394 25.22 -9.36 17.81
CA ILE A 394 25.59 -7.97 17.58
C ILE A 394 27.06 -7.92 17.16
N TRP A 395 27.37 -7.15 16.12
CA TRP A 395 28.72 -6.91 15.61
C TRP A 395 29.06 -5.43 15.68
N SER A 396 30.34 -5.13 15.92
CA SER A 396 30.90 -3.78 15.81
C SER A 396 31.42 -3.52 14.41
N LEU A 397 30.97 -2.42 13.79
CA LEU A 397 31.44 -1.98 12.47
C LEU A 397 32.66 -1.05 12.55
N LYS A 398 32.80 -0.31 13.66
CA LYS A 398 33.91 0.65 13.87
C LYS A 398 35.24 -0.03 14.24
N GLY A 399 35.26 -1.36 14.35
CA GLY A 399 36.45 -2.12 14.78
C GLY A 399 36.72 -2.05 16.29
N GLU A 400 35.88 -1.33 17.05
CA GLU A 400 35.95 -1.30 18.50
C GLU A 400 35.45 -2.61 19.08
N LYS A 401 36.23 -3.22 19.98
CA LYS A 401 35.82 -4.47 20.63
C LYS A 401 34.68 -4.21 21.60
N LEU A 402 33.60 -4.97 21.45
CA LEU A 402 32.43 -4.92 22.33
C LEU A 402 32.80 -5.48 23.70
N LYS A 403 32.72 -4.64 24.73
CA LYS A 403 33.01 -4.98 26.12
C LYS A 403 31.74 -4.83 26.93
N GLY A 404 31.31 -5.91 27.58
CA GLY A 404 30.23 -5.83 28.56
C GLY A 404 30.73 -5.24 29.88
N PHE A 405 29.80 -5.08 30.80
CA PHE A 405 30.12 -4.76 32.18
C PHE A 405 30.53 -6.02 32.96
N ARG A 406 31.44 -5.88 33.93
CA ARG A 406 31.83 -7.00 34.80
C ARG A 406 30.71 -7.32 35.79
N ASN A 407 30.56 -8.60 36.13
CA ASN A 407 29.57 -9.04 37.15
C ASN A 407 29.87 -8.55 38.58
N THR A 408 31.05 -7.99 38.84
CA THR A 408 31.51 -7.56 40.18
C THR A 408 31.49 -6.03 40.36
N ILE A 409 30.63 -5.33 39.62
CA ILE A 409 30.53 -3.88 39.72
C ILE A 409 29.91 -3.51 41.07
N ASN A 410 30.61 -2.66 41.83
CA ASN A 410 30.03 -2.00 42.98
C ASN A 410 29.66 -0.56 42.57
N PRO A 411 28.37 -0.19 42.57
CA PRO A 411 27.91 1.14 42.19
C PRO A 411 28.56 2.27 43.01
N ALA A 412 29.01 1.99 44.23
CA ALA A 412 29.65 2.97 45.11
C ALA A 412 31.02 3.48 44.61
N TYR A 413 31.67 2.78 43.68
CA TYR A 413 32.96 3.19 43.11
C TYR A 413 32.83 3.81 41.70
N VAL A 414 31.63 4.21 41.28
CA VAL A 414 31.39 4.89 40.00
C VAL A 414 30.90 6.30 40.27
N ASN A 415 31.79 7.28 40.13
CA ASN A 415 31.41 8.70 40.19
C ASN A 415 31.43 9.33 38.80
N ASP A 416 32.40 8.94 37.96
CA ASP A 416 32.61 9.51 36.63
C ASP A 416 32.44 8.49 35.50
N TYR A 417 32.26 8.99 34.27
CA TYR A 417 32.17 8.17 33.06
C TYR A 417 33.43 7.32 32.81
N ASP A 418 34.61 7.84 33.16
CA ASP A 418 35.86 7.11 33.05
C ASP A 418 35.95 5.94 34.02
N ASP A 419 35.40 6.08 35.22
CA ASP A 419 35.31 4.98 36.19
C ASP A 419 34.34 3.89 35.70
N LEU A 420 33.22 4.29 35.09
CA LEU A 420 32.29 3.35 34.44
C LEU A 420 32.96 2.58 33.29
N ASN A 421 33.78 3.26 32.48
CA ASN A 421 34.56 2.61 31.43
C ASN A 421 35.64 1.65 31.98
N ARG A 422 36.27 1.98 33.11
CA ARG A 422 37.23 1.09 33.80
C ARG A 422 36.58 -0.19 34.32
N GLN A 423 35.29 -0.13 34.61
CA GLN A 423 34.49 -1.27 35.06
C GLN A 423 34.07 -2.23 33.94
N LYS A 424 34.29 -1.89 32.67
CA LYS A 424 34.08 -2.80 31.55
C LYS A 424 35.03 -4.00 31.60
N GLU A 425 34.63 -5.08 30.95
CA GLU A 425 35.46 -6.28 30.77
C GLU A 425 36.81 -5.91 30.14
N ARG A 426 37.91 -6.51 30.64
CA ARG A 426 39.25 -6.25 30.09
C ARG A 426 39.39 -6.81 28.67
N VAL A 427 38.77 -7.96 28.41
CA VAL A 427 38.75 -8.63 27.11
C VAL A 427 37.43 -8.29 26.43
N GLY A 428 37.51 -7.64 25.26
CA GLY A 428 36.36 -7.42 24.39
C GLY A 428 36.34 -8.42 23.24
N SER A 429 35.16 -8.61 22.66
CA SER A 429 34.95 -9.48 21.49
C SER A 429 34.41 -8.66 20.31
N ASP A 430 34.67 -9.10 19.08
CA ASP A 430 34.20 -8.39 17.87
C ASP A 430 32.68 -8.55 17.67
N PHE A 431 32.11 -9.58 18.29
CA PHE A 431 30.68 -9.80 18.37
C PHE A 431 30.24 -10.20 19.79
N LYS A 432 28.98 -9.96 20.13
CA LYS A 432 28.33 -10.50 21.33
C LYS A 432 27.10 -11.31 20.93
N LYS A 433 26.93 -12.48 21.56
CA LYS A 433 25.79 -13.37 21.36
C LYS A 433 24.79 -13.17 22.50
N LEU A 434 23.58 -12.78 22.16
CA LEU A 434 22.45 -12.61 23.07
C LEU A 434 21.58 -13.87 23.02
N VAL A 435 21.45 -14.52 24.17
CA VAL A 435 20.65 -15.75 24.31
C VAL A 435 19.52 -15.47 25.29
N GLY A 436 18.31 -15.85 24.91
CA GLY A 436 17.13 -15.70 25.75
C GLY A 436 15.81 -16.03 25.04
N HIS A 437 15.78 -16.00 23.70
CA HIS A 437 14.66 -16.52 22.93
C HIS A 437 14.60 -18.03 22.93
N SER A 438 13.39 -18.56 22.77
CA SER A 438 13.15 -20.01 22.66
C SER A 438 13.05 -20.48 21.21
N ASN A 439 12.57 -19.62 20.30
CA ASN A 439 12.44 -19.90 18.87
C ASN A 439 13.19 -18.87 18.01
N SER A 440 13.18 -19.10 16.70
CA SER A 440 13.75 -18.22 15.68
C SER A 440 13.36 -16.75 15.84
N VAL A 441 14.31 -15.86 15.59
CA VAL A 441 14.14 -14.41 15.64
C VAL A 441 13.85 -13.90 14.22
N TYR A 442 12.78 -13.12 14.04
CA TYR A 442 12.33 -12.65 12.72
C TYR A 442 12.49 -11.15 12.50
N GLY A 443 12.50 -10.35 13.57
CA GLY A 443 12.70 -8.90 13.50
C GLY A 443 13.59 -8.40 14.62
N VAL A 444 14.40 -7.40 14.31
CA VAL A 444 15.32 -6.74 15.25
C VAL A 444 15.33 -5.26 14.93
N SER A 445 15.31 -4.41 15.95
CA SER A 445 15.35 -2.94 15.78
C SER A 445 16.17 -2.28 16.88
N PHE A 446 17.06 -1.39 16.50
CA PHE A 446 17.82 -0.55 17.44
C PHE A 446 17.01 0.65 17.89
N SER A 447 17.20 1.06 19.14
CA SER A 447 16.71 2.36 19.60
C SER A 447 17.47 3.49 18.89
N PRO A 448 16.84 4.66 18.67
CA PRO A 448 17.48 5.81 18.05
C PRO A 448 18.75 6.30 18.79
N ASP A 449 18.86 6.03 20.09
CA ASP A 449 20.02 6.35 20.92
C ASP A 449 21.11 5.25 20.95
N ASN A 450 20.90 4.15 20.21
CA ASN A 450 21.76 2.96 20.15
C ASN A 450 22.04 2.26 21.50
N LYS A 451 21.34 2.60 22.59
CA LYS A 451 21.53 1.99 23.92
C LYS A 451 20.73 0.72 24.11
N TYR A 452 19.64 0.57 23.36
CA TYR A 452 18.74 -0.56 23.46
C TYR A 452 18.57 -1.25 22.11
N LEU A 453 18.25 -2.54 22.19
CA LEU A 453 17.91 -3.38 21.05
C LEU A 453 16.59 -4.09 21.38
N LEU A 454 15.65 -4.07 20.45
CA LEU A 454 14.46 -4.91 20.49
C LEU A 454 14.64 -6.08 19.54
N SER A 455 14.21 -7.26 19.97
CA SER A 455 14.09 -8.42 19.10
C SER A 455 12.74 -9.10 19.27
N CYS A 456 12.18 -9.59 18.17
CA CYS A 456 10.92 -10.34 18.16
C CYS A 456 11.14 -11.74 17.59
N SER A 457 10.35 -12.69 18.09
CA SER A 457 10.55 -14.11 17.80
C SER A 457 9.24 -14.86 17.62
N ALA A 458 9.35 -16.02 16.98
CA ALA A 458 8.30 -17.01 16.91
C ALA A 458 7.83 -17.53 18.29
N ASP A 459 8.59 -17.27 19.36
CA ASP A 459 8.21 -17.61 20.74
C ASP A 459 7.13 -16.68 21.33
N LYS A 460 6.57 -15.77 20.51
CA LYS A 460 5.46 -14.86 20.83
C LYS A 460 5.87 -13.71 21.75
N THR A 461 7.18 -13.52 21.96
CA THR A 461 7.71 -12.47 22.82
C THR A 461 8.52 -11.46 22.03
N ALA A 462 8.44 -10.20 22.46
CA ALA A 462 9.44 -9.20 22.14
C ALA A 462 10.35 -9.02 23.36
N ARG A 463 11.66 -8.88 23.15
CA ARG A 463 12.65 -8.73 24.22
C ARG A 463 13.45 -7.45 24.04
N LEU A 464 13.64 -6.73 25.15
CA LEU A 464 14.53 -5.57 25.22
C LEU A 464 15.90 -5.99 25.74
N TRP A 465 16.94 -5.57 25.05
CA TRP A 465 18.33 -5.82 25.41
C TRP A 465 19.06 -4.49 25.60
N SER A 466 19.97 -4.44 26.56
CA SER A 466 20.91 -3.32 26.67
C SER A 466 22.14 -3.60 25.81
N THR A 467 22.55 -2.63 24.99
CA THR A 467 23.77 -2.73 24.17
C THR A 467 25.04 -2.47 24.98
N GLN A 468 24.92 -2.00 26.22
CA GLN A 468 26.07 -1.78 27.10
C GLN A 468 26.40 -3.02 27.95
N THR A 469 25.37 -3.66 28.52
CA THR A 469 25.55 -4.88 29.33
C THR A 469 25.45 -6.16 28.50
N TYR A 470 24.82 -6.11 27.31
CA TYR A 470 24.48 -7.28 26.49
C TYR A 470 23.59 -8.29 27.22
N THR A 471 22.71 -7.80 28.10
CA THR A 471 21.75 -8.62 28.86
C THR A 471 20.32 -8.29 28.46
N ASN A 472 19.42 -9.27 28.62
CA ASN A 472 17.99 -9.03 28.50
C ASN A 472 17.51 -8.22 29.72
N LEU A 473 16.74 -7.16 29.47
CA LEU A 473 16.15 -6.31 30.51
C LEU A 473 14.69 -6.68 30.75
N VAL A 474 13.91 -6.71 29.66
CA VAL A 474 12.45 -6.86 29.71
C VAL A 474 11.99 -7.88 28.68
N ILE A 475 10.90 -8.58 29.00
CA ILE A 475 10.18 -9.48 28.10
C ILE A 475 8.75 -8.97 27.98
N TYR A 476 8.36 -8.57 26.79
CA TYR A 476 6.99 -8.16 26.46
C TYR A 476 6.22 -9.37 25.97
N LYS A 477 5.14 -9.68 26.70
CA LYS A 477 4.23 -10.78 26.39
C LYS A 477 2.84 -10.21 26.19
N GLY A 478 2.27 -10.50 25.03
CA GLY A 478 0.87 -10.23 24.78
C GLY A 478 0.36 -10.91 23.52
N HIS A 479 1.20 -11.13 22.52
CA HIS A 479 0.79 -11.89 21.33
C HIS A 479 0.61 -13.37 21.64
N ASN A 480 -0.34 -13.99 20.96
CA ASN A 480 -0.61 -15.43 21.06
C ASN A 480 0.02 -16.23 19.92
N TYR A 481 0.60 -15.53 18.94
CA TYR A 481 1.16 -16.05 17.70
C TYR A 481 2.56 -15.47 17.45
N PRO A 482 3.35 -16.05 16.53
CA PRO A 482 4.66 -15.53 16.15
C PRO A 482 4.64 -14.03 15.82
N LEU A 483 5.72 -13.33 16.20
CA LEU A 483 5.96 -11.97 15.77
C LEU A 483 6.88 -12.01 14.54
N TRP A 484 6.54 -11.19 13.54
CA TRP A 484 7.30 -11.08 12.30
C TRP A 484 8.25 -9.90 12.34
N ASP A 485 7.77 -8.75 12.80
CA ASP A 485 8.55 -7.51 12.78
C ASP A 485 8.35 -6.71 14.08
N VAL A 486 9.35 -5.90 14.39
CA VAL A 486 9.36 -4.97 15.53
C VAL A 486 10.11 -3.72 15.12
N GLU A 487 9.53 -2.55 15.41
CA GLU A 487 10.21 -1.28 15.17
C GLU A 487 10.06 -0.33 16.35
N PHE A 488 11.16 0.32 16.73
CA PHE A 488 11.14 1.47 17.61
C PHE A 488 10.53 2.70 16.92
N GLY A 489 9.77 3.48 17.68
CA GLY A 489 9.38 4.81 17.27
C GLY A 489 10.60 5.74 17.13
N PRO A 490 10.48 6.86 16.39
CA PRO A 490 11.57 7.80 16.13
C PRO A 490 12.23 8.38 17.38
N PHE A 491 11.49 8.45 18.49
CA PHE A 491 11.96 8.95 19.79
C PHE A 491 12.39 7.84 20.76
N GLY A 492 12.21 6.55 20.42
CA GLY A 492 12.68 5.42 21.22
C GLY A 492 11.84 5.04 22.46
N PHE A 493 10.77 5.78 22.78
CA PHE A 493 9.91 5.50 23.94
C PHE A 493 8.84 4.44 23.68
N TYR A 494 8.26 4.48 22.49
CA TYR A 494 7.26 3.53 22.03
C TYR A 494 7.85 2.62 20.97
N PHE A 495 7.30 1.44 20.85
CA PHE A 495 7.62 0.52 19.77
C PHE A 495 6.35 -0.20 19.32
N ALA A 496 6.37 -0.74 18.12
CA ALA A 496 5.26 -1.47 17.54
C ALA A 496 5.72 -2.86 17.13
N THR A 497 4.80 -3.82 17.19
CA THR A 497 5.04 -5.21 16.80
C THR A 497 4.02 -5.65 15.76
N ALA A 498 4.48 -6.44 14.80
CA ALA A 498 3.67 -7.10 13.78
C ALA A 498 3.60 -8.61 14.05
N SER A 499 2.43 -9.23 13.86
CA SER A 499 2.23 -10.64 14.21
C SER A 499 1.34 -11.38 13.21
N HIS A 500 1.50 -12.70 13.22
CA HIS A 500 0.64 -13.66 12.53
C HIS A 500 -0.82 -13.64 13.03
N ASP A 501 -1.11 -13.04 14.19
CA ASP A 501 -2.49 -12.90 14.68
C ASP A 501 -3.33 -11.84 13.95
N ARG A 502 -2.82 -11.32 12.82
CA ARG A 502 -3.44 -10.27 11.98
C ARG A 502 -3.57 -8.92 12.68
N THR A 503 -2.95 -8.77 13.84
CA THR A 503 -2.92 -7.52 14.59
C THR A 503 -1.51 -6.98 14.69
N ALA A 504 -1.40 -5.66 14.64
CA ALA A 504 -0.21 -4.97 15.13
C ALA A 504 -0.51 -4.40 16.52
N ARG A 505 0.52 -4.23 17.34
CA ARG A 505 0.34 -3.70 18.70
C ARG A 505 1.35 -2.62 19.01
N LEU A 506 0.89 -1.62 19.75
CA LEU A 506 1.72 -0.55 20.27
C LEU A 506 2.11 -0.86 21.72
N TRP A 507 3.36 -0.61 22.04
CA TRP A 507 3.94 -0.83 23.35
C TRP A 507 4.70 0.41 23.80
N SER A 508 4.82 0.56 25.11
CA SER A 508 5.80 1.46 25.72
C SER A 508 6.94 0.62 26.27
N CYS A 509 8.16 1.15 26.24
CA CYS A 509 9.30 0.48 26.84
C CYS A 509 9.13 0.23 28.36
N ASP A 510 8.36 1.07 29.05
CA ASP A 510 8.16 0.97 30.50
C ASP A 510 7.07 -0.03 30.90
N GLN A 511 6.09 -0.25 30.01
CA GLN A 511 4.91 -1.07 30.28
C GLN A 511 5.02 -2.43 29.60
N ILE A 512 4.79 -3.51 30.36
CA ILE A 512 4.93 -4.88 29.87
C ILE A 512 3.76 -5.30 28.97
N TYR A 513 2.60 -4.65 29.11
CA TYR A 513 1.37 -4.94 28.34
C TYR A 513 1.19 -3.96 27.17
N PRO A 514 0.51 -4.39 26.09
CA PRO A 514 0.29 -3.52 24.94
C PRO A 514 -0.65 -2.37 25.31
N LEU A 515 -0.32 -1.17 24.85
CA LEU A 515 -1.15 0.03 25.03
C LEU A 515 -2.33 0.05 24.07
N ARG A 516 -2.10 -0.40 22.84
CA ARG A 516 -3.08 -0.40 21.74
C ARG A 516 -2.94 -1.64 20.88
N VAL A 517 -4.06 -2.03 20.29
CA VAL A 517 -4.17 -3.12 19.32
C VAL A 517 -4.75 -2.55 18.04
N PHE A 518 -4.02 -2.69 16.95
CA PHE A 518 -4.43 -2.31 15.60
C PHE A 518 -5.00 -3.56 14.92
N ALA A 519 -6.33 -3.62 14.82
CA ALA A 519 -7.06 -4.73 14.23
C ALA A 519 -7.84 -4.25 13.01
N GLY A 520 -7.70 -4.96 11.89
CA GLY A 520 -8.40 -4.64 10.64
C GLY A 520 -7.80 -5.28 9.39
N HIS A 521 -6.61 -5.90 9.49
CA HIS A 521 -6.08 -6.74 8.43
C HIS A 521 -6.83 -8.06 8.30
N LEU A 522 -6.93 -8.54 7.05
CA LEU A 522 -7.60 -9.81 6.73
C LEU A 522 -6.66 -11.01 6.87
N SER A 523 -5.36 -10.76 6.86
CA SER A 523 -4.28 -11.74 6.99
C SER A 523 -3.20 -11.20 7.93
N ASP A 524 -2.15 -11.98 8.12
CA ASP A 524 -0.97 -11.67 8.93
C ASP A 524 -0.40 -10.29 8.62
N VAL A 525 0.10 -9.60 9.65
CA VAL A 525 0.83 -8.34 9.48
C VAL A 525 2.31 -8.65 9.40
N ASP A 526 2.93 -8.43 8.25
CA ASP A 526 4.33 -8.80 7.99
C ASP A 526 5.31 -7.74 8.46
N VAL A 527 4.98 -6.45 8.25
CA VAL A 527 5.90 -5.32 8.49
C VAL A 527 5.18 -4.19 9.22
N VAL A 528 5.89 -3.51 10.11
CA VAL A 528 5.39 -2.34 10.82
C VAL A 528 6.39 -1.19 10.71
N LYS A 529 5.90 0.00 10.40
CA LYS A 529 6.71 1.22 10.33
C LYS A 529 6.09 2.40 11.05
N PHE A 530 6.86 3.14 11.82
CA PHE A 530 6.43 4.43 12.37
C PHE A 530 6.58 5.55 11.34
N HIS A 531 5.62 6.46 11.36
CA HIS A 531 5.77 7.76 10.73
C HIS A 531 6.80 8.61 11.52
N PRO A 532 7.62 9.48 10.87
CA PRO A 532 8.62 10.31 11.55
C PRO A 532 8.10 11.15 12.73
N ASN A 533 6.84 11.57 12.68
CA ASN A 533 6.18 12.30 13.78
C ASN A 533 5.69 11.42 14.95
N SER A 534 5.84 10.10 14.88
CA SER A 534 5.38 9.11 15.85
C SER A 534 3.85 9.03 16.08
N LYS A 535 3.03 9.85 15.40
CA LYS A 535 1.56 9.86 15.56
C LYS A 535 0.87 8.75 14.78
N TYR A 536 1.47 8.37 13.66
CA TYR A 536 0.95 7.32 12.81
C TYR A 536 1.86 6.10 12.79
N VAL A 537 1.24 4.93 12.69
CA VAL A 537 1.90 3.66 12.42
C VAL A 537 1.35 3.14 11.10
N VAL A 538 2.23 2.66 10.24
CA VAL A 538 1.87 1.97 9.00
C VAL A 538 2.15 0.49 9.17
N THR A 539 1.23 -0.34 8.68
CA THR A 539 1.39 -1.79 8.67
C THR A 539 1.19 -2.33 7.26
N GLY A 540 2.09 -3.22 6.83
CA GLY A 540 1.96 -4.00 5.60
C GLY A 540 1.56 -5.44 5.92
N SER A 541 0.67 -6.02 5.11
CA SER A 541 0.13 -7.36 5.36
C SER A 541 0.16 -8.23 4.12
N SER A 542 0.15 -9.53 4.37
CA SER A 542 -0.10 -10.58 3.39
C SER A 542 -1.48 -10.51 2.74
N ASP A 543 -2.40 -9.68 3.26
CA ASP A 543 -3.67 -9.36 2.57
C ASP A 543 -3.50 -8.45 1.34
N ARG A 544 -2.26 -8.03 1.04
CA ARG A 544 -1.85 -7.18 -0.08
C ARG A 544 -2.30 -5.72 0.07
N THR A 545 -2.60 -5.32 1.31
CA THR A 545 -2.95 -3.94 1.65
C THR A 545 -1.99 -3.41 2.70
N ALA A 546 -1.66 -2.12 2.59
CA ALA A 546 -1.03 -1.39 3.69
C ALA A 546 -2.09 -0.53 4.38
N ARG A 547 -1.99 -0.36 5.70
CA ARG A 547 -2.91 0.47 6.48
C ARG A 547 -2.12 1.45 7.34
N MET A 548 -2.62 2.68 7.44
CA MET A 548 -2.12 3.68 8.37
C MET A 548 -3.07 3.79 9.55
N TRP A 549 -2.53 3.83 10.75
CA TRP A 549 -3.24 3.82 12.02
C TRP A 549 -2.87 5.06 12.82
N ASP A 550 -3.86 5.66 13.47
CA ASP A 550 -3.62 6.66 14.50
C ASP A 550 -3.26 5.97 15.83
N VAL A 551 -2.12 6.35 16.39
CA VAL A 551 -1.56 5.80 17.63
C VAL A 551 -2.46 6.09 18.84
N GLN A 552 -3.13 7.24 18.89
CA GLN A 552 -3.98 7.60 20.03
C GLN A 552 -5.29 6.82 20.03
N THR A 553 -6.02 6.90 18.91
CA THR A 553 -7.37 6.34 18.78
C THR A 553 -7.36 4.85 18.44
N GLY A 554 -6.29 4.34 17.85
CA GLY A 554 -6.20 2.96 17.35
C GLY A 554 -7.00 2.70 16.08
N LYS A 555 -7.61 3.73 15.48
CA LYS A 555 -8.42 3.61 14.28
C LYS A 555 -7.55 3.65 13.02
N THR A 556 -7.97 2.93 11.99
CA THR A 556 -7.41 3.09 10.66
C THR A 556 -7.75 4.47 10.12
N VAL A 557 -6.77 5.15 9.51
CA VAL A 557 -6.87 6.49 8.93
C VAL A 557 -6.75 6.42 7.40
N ARG A 558 -5.91 5.51 6.91
CA ARG A 558 -5.74 5.24 5.48
C ARG A 558 -5.65 3.75 5.21
N VAL A 559 -6.12 3.35 4.04
CA VAL A 559 -5.88 2.03 3.47
C VAL A 559 -5.33 2.22 2.07
N PHE A 560 -4.21 1.56 1.79
CA PHE A 560 -3.52 1.58 0.51
C PHE A 560 -3.73 0.24 -0.19
N THR A 561 -4.39 0.28 -1.34
CA THR A 561 -4.75 -0.88 -2.15
C THR A 561 -4.14 -0.78 -3.53
N GLY A 562 -3.43 -1.81 -3.97
CA GLY A 562 -2.81 -1.83 -5.31
C GLY A 562 -1.74 -2.90 -5.49
N HIS A 563 -1.17 -3.42 -4.40
CA HIS A 563 -0.23 -4.53 -4.46
C HIS A 563 -0.89 -5.83 -4.96
N ARG A 564 -0.12 -6.60 -5.73
CA ARG A 564 -0.56 -7.90 -6.26
C ARG A 564 -0.10 -9.07 -5.37
N GLY A 565 0.92 -8.84 -4.56
CA GLY A 565 1.54 -9.81 -3.64
C GLY A 565 1.57 -9.33 -2.19
N ALA A 566 2.03 -10.20 -1.28
CA ALA A 566 2.18 -9.86 0.13
C ALA A 566 3.20 -8.75 0.31
N ILE A 567 2.93 -7.79 1.20
CA ILE A 567 3.82 -6.66 1.45
C ILE A 567 4.88 -7.08 2.47
N LYS A 568 6.16 -7.02 2.09
CA LYS A 568 7.29 -7.42 2.93
C LYS A 568 8.11 -6.24 3.44
N ALA A 569 8.09 -5.13 2.71
CA ALA A 569 8.83 -3.93 3.07
C ALA A 569 7.96 -2.69 2.96
N VAL A 570 8.09 -1.79 3.93
CA VAL A 570 7.52 -0.45 3.91
C VAL A 570 8.61 0.53 4.34
N ALA A 571 8.65 1.70 3.72
CA ALA A 571 9.50 2.81 4.11
C ALA A 571 8.70 4.11 4.11
N MET A 572 9.01 4.96 5.09
CA MET A 572 8.46 6.31 5.19
C MET A 572 9.53 7.30 4.76
N SER A 573 9.14 8.33 4.01
CA SER A 573 10.04 9.42 3.71
C SER A 573 10.36 10.22 4.98
N PRO A 574 11.61 10.71 5.14
CA PRO A 574 11.97 11.62 6.22
C PRO A 574 11.07 12.86 6.37
N ASN A 575 10.50 13.38 5.27
CA ASN A 575 9.55 14.49 5.32
C ASN A 575 8.12 14.09 5.76
N GLY A 576 7.81 12.80 5.86
CA GLY A 576 6.50 12.28 6.29
C GLY A 576 5.37 12.36 5.26
N GLN A 577 5.63 12.86 4.05
CA GLN A 577 4.57 13.01 3.03
C GLN A 577 4.40 11.77 2.15
N LEU A 578 5.49 11.03 1.93
CA LEU A 578 5.53 9.89 1.02
C LEU A 578 5.73 8.58 1.77
N MET A 579 5.19 7.51 1.19
CA MET A 579 5.39 6.14 1.65
C MET A 579 5.72 5.26 0.45
N ALA A 580 6.75 4.42 0.58
CA ALA A 580 7.04 3.37 -0.38
C ALA A 580 6.69 2.01 0.23
N SER A 581 6.06 1.13 -0.55
CA SER A 581 5.78 -0.23 -0.15
C SER A 581 6.18 -1.21 -1.24
N ALA A 582 6.68 -2.37 -0.83
CA ALA A 582 7.12 -3.43 -1.72
C ALA A 582 6.91 -4.81 -1.11
N GLY A 583 6.97 -5.83 -1.95
CA GLY A 583 6.77 -7.21 -1.50
C GLY A 583 7.00 -8.23 -2.59
N ASP A 584 6.16 -9.28 -2.58
CA ASP A 584 6.29 -10.45 -3.45
C ASP A 584 5.89 -10.18 -4.91
N ASP A 585 5.34 -9.00 -5.22
CA ASP A 585 4.98 -8.62 -6.59
C ASP A 585 6.13 -7.96 -7.37
N ASN A 586 7.34 -7.95 -6.79
CA ASN A 586 8.57 -7.41 -7.36
C ASN A 586 8.47 -5.92 -7.76
N SER A 587 7.41 -5.25 -7.32
CA SER A 587 7.09 -3.87 -7.67
C SER A 587 7.14 -3.02 -6.41
N ILE A 588 7.61 -1.78 -6.57
CA ILE A 588 7.60 -0.81 -5.50
C ILE A 588 6.53 0.21 -5.83
N LEU A 589 5.54 0.35 -4.94
CA LEU A 589 4.48 1.33 -5.07
C LEU A 589 4.82 2.54 -4.20
N LEU A 590 4.80 3.73 -4.80
CA LEU A 590 4.95 4.99 -4.08
C LEU A 590 3.57 5.61 -3.84
N TRP A 591 3.31 6.03 -2.61
CA TRP A 591 2.04 6.57 -2.15
C TRP A 591 2.23 7.95 -1.56
N ASP A 592 1.25 8.81 -1.82
CA ASP A 592 1.06 10.02 -1.04
C ASP A 592 0.21 9.71 0.20
N LEU A 593 0.74 9.98 1.39
CA LEU A 593 0.04 9.77 2.66
C LEU A 593 -1.13 10.76 2.81
N GLY A 594 -1.05 11.93 2.19
CA GLY A 594 -2.05 12.98 2.25
C GLY A 594 -3.33 12.55 1.55
N THR A 595 -3.23 12.26 0.25
CA THR A 595 -4.38 11.82 -0.56
C THR A 595 -4.71 10.35 -0.42
N GLY A 596 -3.79 9.52 0.05
CA GLY A 596 -3.95 8.07 0.08
C GLY A 596 -3.87 7.42 -1.31
N ARG A 597 -3.45 8.18 -2.33
CA ARG A 597 -3.36 7.71 -3.72
C ARG A 597 -1.96 7.23 -4.03
N LYS A 598 -1.90 6.28 -4.97
CA LYS A 598 -0.64 5.82 -5.57
C LYS A 598 -0.13 6.89 -6.52
N ILE A 599 1.10 7.32 -6.34
CA ILE A 599 1.78 8.26 -7.22
C ILE A 599 2.35 7.50 -8.41
N LYS A 600 3.17 6.48 -8.15
CA LYS A 600 3.88 5.74 -9.20
C LYS A 600 4.19 4.31 -8.81
N THR A 601 4.67 3.55 -9.80
CA THR A 601 5.10 2.17 -9.60
C THR A 601 6.40 1.93 -10.32
N MET A 602 7.38 1.55 -9.51
CA MET A 602 8.73 1.30 -9.93
C MET A 602 8.87 -0.20 -10.13
N THR A 603 9.19 -0.61 -11.36
CA THR A 603 9.35 -2.00 -11.77
C THR A 603 10.78 -2.23 -12.24
N GLY A 604 11.37 -3.36 -11.86
CA GLY A 604 12.72 -3.72 -12.31
C GLY A 604 13.35 -4.84 -11.49
N HIS A 605 12.91 -5.05 -10.25
CA HIS A 605 13.28 -6.25 -9.49
C HIS A 605 12.73 -7.52 -10.16
N THR A 606 13.49 -8.61 -10.05
CA THR A 606 13.08 -9.91 -10.61
C THR A 606 12.57 -10.88 -9.55
N ASP A 607 12.74 -10.55 -8.27
CA ASP A 607 12.34 -11.37 -7.13
C ASP A 607 11.91 -10.46 -5.95
N ILE A 608 11.52 -11.08 -4.83
CA ILE A 608 10.96 -10.44 -3.63
C ILE A 608 11.86 -9.30 -3.12
N ILE A 609 11.23 -8.21 -2.69
CA ILE A 609 11.92 -7.06 -2.12
C ILE A 609 11.84 -7.14 -0.58
N TYR A 610 13.00 -7.26 0.07
CA TYR A 610 13.08 -7.43 1.53
C TYR A 610 13.15 -6.11 2.30
N SER A 611 13.83 -5.10 1.75
CA SER A 611 14.03 -3.82 2.45
C SER A 611 13.97 -2.63 1.50
N LEU A 612 13.48 -1.52 2.04
CA LEU A 612 13.33 -0.23 1.38
C LEU A 612 13.81 0.87 2.32
N ARG A 613 14.51 1.87 1.78
CA ARG A 613 14.90 3.05 2.55
C ARG A 613 14.95 4.30 1.67
N PHE A 614 14.31 5.36 2.13
CA PHE A 614 14.48 6.70 1.55
C PHE A 614 15.83 7.29 1.94
N SER A 615 16.43 8.03 1.02
CA SER A 615 17.50 8.97 1.32
C SER A 615 16.99 10.03 2.28
N MET A 616 17.89 10.63 3.03
CA MET A 616 17.47 11.61 4.03
C MET A 616 17.00 12.94 3.41
N ASP A 617 17.26 13.16 2.12
CA ASP A 617 16.76 14.30 1.32
C ASP A 617 15.43 13.99 0.61
N ASN A 618 14.91 12.77 0.73
CA ASN A 618 13.70 12.26 0.09
C ASN A 618 13.75 12.06 -1.44
N ASN A 619 14.79 12.55 -2.13
CA ASN A 619 14.88 12.46 -3.60
C ASN A 619 15.11 11.05 -4.14
N VAL A 620 15.73 10.17 -3.34
CA VAL A 620 16.19 8.86 -3.80
C VAL A 620 15.65 7.77 -2.89
N LEU A 621 15.18 6.68 -3.49
CA LEU A 621 14.78 5.46 -2.78
C LEU A 621 15.77 4.34 -3.12
N VAL A 622 16.18 3.57 -2.12
CA VAL A 622 17.01 2.37 -2.34
C VAL A 622 16.24 1.14 -1.89
N SER A 623 16.31 0.09 -2.70
CA SER A 623 15.68 -1.21 -2.45
C SER A 623 16.70 -2.33 -2.46
N GLY A 624 16.52 -3.28 -1.55
CA GLY A 624 17.30 -4.53 -1.46
C GLY A 624 16.41 -5.73 -1.70
N GLY A 625 16.78 -6.58 -2.66
CA GLY A 625 15.97 -7.72 -3.09
C GLY A 625 16.61 -9.08 -2.83
N ALA A 626 15.79 -10.11 -2.99
CA ALA A 626 16.17 -11.52 -3.10
C ALA A 626 16.91 -11.83 -4.41
N ASP A 627 16.79 -10.95 -5.41
CA ASP A 627 17.45 -11.05 -6.72
C ASP A 627 18.95 -10.71 -6.69
N ASP A 628 19.56 -10.72 -5.50
CA ASP A 628 20.95 -10.35 -5.26
C ASP A 628 21.29 -8.91 -5.72
N THR A 629 20.31 -8.02 -5.88
CA THR A 629 20.56 -6.63 -6.31
C THR A 629 20.18 -5.59 -5.27
N VAL A 630 20.96 -4.50 -5.25
CA VAL A 630 20.56 -3.22 -4.66
C VAL A 630 20.22 -2.26 -5.79
N ARG A 631 19.00 -1.73 -5.80
CA ARG A 631 18.55 -0.79 -6.83
C ARG A 631 18.29 0.58 -6.24
N VAL A 632 18.55 1.59 -7.05
CA VAL A 632 18.40 3.00 -6.71
C VAL A 632 17.38 3.61 -7.64
N TRP A 633 16.40 4.32 -7.06
CA TRP A 633 15.26 4.89 -7.77
C TRP A 633 15.17 6.38 -7.48
N ASP A 634 14.83 7.15 -8.51
CA ASP A 634 14.43 8.53 -8.34
C ASP A 634 12.99 8.58 -7.82
N VAL A 635 12.73 9.44 -6.84
CA VAL A 635 11.38 9.65 -6.28
C VAL A 635 10.65 10.77 -7.03
N ASN A 636 11.38 11.77 -7.54
CA ASN A 636 10.81 13.02 -8.04
C ASN A 636 10.60 13.06 -9.56
N GLN A 637 11.08 12.07 -10.30
CA GLN A 637 10.92 12.04 -11.75
C GLN A 637 9.44 11.81 -12.13
N ASP A 638 8.70 12.90 -12.30
CA ASP A 638 7.44 12.90 -13.05
C ASP A 638 7.76 12.89 -14.55
N SER A 639 7.06 12.06 -15.29
CA SER A 639 7.15 11.90 -16.75
C SER A 639 6.65 13.12 -17.53
N MET A 640 7.22 14.30 -17.30
CA MET A 640 6.91 15.56 -18.02
C MET A 640 8.15 16.37 -18.46
N ASP A 641 9.38 16.00 -18.09
CA ASP A 641 10.60 16.78 -18.42
C ASP A 641 11.54 16.15 -19.46
N VAL A 642 11.03 15.41 -20.46
CA VAL A 642 11.86 14.87 -21.57
C VAL A 642 11.86 15.79 -22.81
N MET A 643 11.60 17.10 -22.66
CA MET A 643 11.65 18.06 -23.78
C MET A 643 12.58 19.27 -23.54
N ALA A 644 13.48 19.20 -22.56
CA ALA A 644 14.65 20.07 -22.42
C ALA A 644 15.68 19.24 -21.63
N ASP A 645 16.69 18.61 -22.23
CA ASP A 645 17.75 19.26 -22.97
C ASP A 645 18.30 18.35 -24.08
N GLY A 646 18.55 18.96 -25.23
CA GLY A 646 19.37 18.35 -26.27
C GLY A 646 20.85 18.48 -25.92
N GLU A 647 21.54 17.34 -25.83
CA GLU A 647 22.88 17.05 -26.39
C GLU A 647 23.69 16.09 -25.49
N ALA A 648 23.65 14.80 -25.83
CA ALA A 648 24.84 13.96 -25.94
C ALA A 648 24.44 12.61 -26.56
N LYS A 649 24.73 12.42 -27.84
CA LYS A 649 24.60 11.12 -28.51
C LYS A 649 25.60 10.14 -27.87
N MET A 650 25.08 9.11 -27.18
CA MET A 650 25.82 7.86 -26.97
C MET A 650 25.09 6.75 -27.74
N GLU A 651 25.79 6.11 -28.67
CA GLU A 651 25.23 5.10 -29.57
C GLU A 651 24.63 3.91 -28.80
N PRO A 652 23.44 3.40 -29.20
CA PRO A 652 22.86 2.23 -28.57
C PRO A 652 23.63 0.97 -29.03
N LYS A 653 24.43 0.39 -28.13
CA LYS A 653 24.94 -0.97 -28.32
C LYS A 653 23.76 -1.92 -28.43
N ARG A 654 23.64 -2.57 -29.59
CA ARG A 654 22.66 -3.64 -29.90
C ARG A 654 22.60 -4.65 -28.76
N ARG A 655 21.54 -4.60 -27.94
CA ARG A 655 21.25 -5.60 -26.92
C ARG A 655 20.46 -6.75 -27.58
N ARG A 656 20.94 -7.98 -27.38
CA ARG A 656 20.21 -9.20 -27.72
C ARG A 656 18.94 -9.26 -26.89
N LEU A 657 17.82 -9.62 -27.53
CA LEU A 657 16.54 -9.90 -26.88
C LEU A 657 16.66 -11.19 -26.06
N ASP A 658 17.07 -11.06 -24.80
CA ASP A 658 16.75 -12.02 -23.76
C ASP A 658 15.71 -11.35 -22.85
N GLN A 659 14.70 -12.11 -22.40
CA GLN A 659 13.57 -11.68 -21.57
C GLN A 659 14.02 -10.97 -20.27
N LYS A 660 14.40 -9.70 -20.34
CA LYS A 660 14.65 -8.84 -19.18
C LYS A 660 13.37 -8.10 -18.82
N ALA A 661 13.03 -8.10 -17.54
CA ALA A 661 11.96 -7.31 -16.98
C ALA A 661 12.08 -5.86 -17.46
N VAL A 662 10.96 -5.27 -17.92
CA VAL A 662 10.93 -3.88 -18.37
C VAL A 662 11.18 -2.99 -17.14
N GLU A 663 12.36 -2.37 -17.11
CA GLU A 663 12.75 -1.45 -16.04
C GLU A 663 11.99 -0.13 -16.25
N SER A 664 11.43 0.43 -15.17
CA SER A 664 10.76 1.73 -15.19
C SER A 664 11.78 2.87 -15.38
N ASN A 665 11.35 3.98 -15.97
CA ASN A 665 12.21 5.13 -16.24
C ASN A 665 12.80 5.76 -14.96
N ASP A 666 12.16 5.54 -13.81
CA ASP A 666 12.60 5.99 -12.48
C ASP A 666 13.89 5.31 -11.97
N HIS A 667 14.38 4.29 -12.67
CA HIS A 667 15.52 3.49 -12.22
C HIS A 667 16.86 4.20 -12.53
N LEU A 668 17.56 4.65 -11.48
CA LEU A 668 18.84 5.35 -11.60
C LEU A 668 20.02 4.38 -11.71
N GLY A 669 20.01 3.28 -10.97
CA GLY A 669 21.15 2.35 -10.94
C GLY A 669 20.84 1.00 -10.30
N CYS A 670 21.47 -0.05 -10.84
CA CYS A 670 21.40 -1.41 -10.32
C CYS A 670 22.81 -1.89 -9.96
N PHE A 671 22.98 -2.31 -8.70
CA PHE A 671 24.23 -2.79 -8.14
C PHE A 671 24.05 -4.28 -7.79
N PRO A 672 24.42 -5.19 -8.71
CA PRO A 672 24.35 -6.61 -8.45
C PRO A 672 25.42 -7.03 -7.46
N THR A 673 25.06 -7.96 -6.59
CA THR A 673 25.95 -8.57 -5.62
C THR A 673 26.34 -9.99 -6.05
N LYS A 674 27.35 -10.57 -5.42
CA LYS A 674 27.87 -11.90 -5.78
C LYS A 674 27.14 -12.98 -4.96
N HIS A 675 25.90 -13.29 -5.31
CA HIS A 675 25.07 -14.29 -4.62
C HIS A 675 24.81 -13.97 -3.14
N THR A 676 24.50 -12.71 -2.86
CA THR A 676 24.16 -12.24 -1.51
C THR A 676 22.81 -11.52 -1.56
N PRO A 677 21.70 -12.17 -1.18
CA PRO A 677 20.44 -11.48 -1.07
C PRO A 677 20.54 -10.42 0.02
N ILE A 678 19.97 -9.25 -0.24
CA ILE A 678 20.06 -8.10 0.66
C ILE A 678 18.84 -8.08 1.55
N TYR A 679 19.05 -8.28 2.84
CA TYR A 679 17.98 -8.33 3.84
C TYR A 679 17.66 -6.95 4.41
N ASP A 680 18.66 -6.07 4.54
CA ASP A 680 18.46 -4.73 5.06
C ASP A 680 19.27 -3.68 4.29
N VAL A 681 18.67 -2.49 4.15
CA VAL A 681 19.25 -1.31 3.55
C VAL A 681 19.01 -0.12 4.46
N GLN A 682 20.08 0.58 4.82
CA GLN A 682 20.01 1.71 5.75
C GLN A 682 20.86 2.88 5.27
N PHE A 683 20.26 4.06 5.23
CA PHE A 683 20.99 5.31 5.03
C PHE A 683 21.57 5.84 6.35
N THR A 684 22.80 6.32 6.27
CA THR A 684 23.41 7.15 7.31
C THR A 684 22.94 8.59 7.19
N ASN A 685 23.16 9.41 8.23
CA ASN A 685 22.79 10.83 8.22
C ASN A 685 23.46 11.64 7.10
N ARG A 686 24.60 11.16 6.59
CA ARG A 686 25.40 11.78 5.52
C ARG A 686 25.11 11.22 4.11
N ASN A 687 24.02 10.46 3.95
CA ASN A 687 23.60 9.84 2.68
C ASN A 687 24.54 8.74 2.13
N LEU A 688 25.43 8.17 2.95
CA LEU A 688 26.05 6.87 2.63
C LEU A 688 25.00 5.76 2.85
N CYS A 689 24.85 4.87 1.87
CA CYS A 689 23.95 3.73 1.93
C CYS A 689 24.72 2.48 2.42
N LEU A 690 24.16 1.78 3.39
CA LEU A 690 24.67 0.50 3.89
C LEU A 690 23.69 -0.59 3.46
N ALA A 691 24.20 -1.63 2.81
CA ALA A 691 23.44 -2.82 2.47
C ALA A 691 23.99 -4.01 3.26
N ALA A 692 23.13 -4.87 3.78
CA ALA A 692 23.54 -6.03 4.56
C ALA A 692 22.81 -7.30 4.11
N GLY A 693 23.57 -8.39 3.93
CA GLY A 693 23.05 -9.65 3.42
C GLY A 693 23.89 -10.86 3.83
N ALA A 694 23.31 -12.05 3.74
CA ALA A 694 24.01 -13.30 3.97
C ALA A 694 24.53 -13.88 2.65
N PHE A 695 25.77 -14.37 2.63
CA PHE A 695 26.31 -15.07 1.46
C PHE A 695 25.65 -16.45 1.31
N LYS A 696 25.02 -16.67 0.16
CA LYS A 696 24.47 -17.98 -0.22
C LYS A 696 25.37 -18.58 -1.30
N PRO A 697 26.09 -19.67 -1.01
CA PRO A 697 26.86 -20.34 -2.05
C PRO A 697 25.89 -20.89 -3.11
N SER A 698 26.24 -20.73 -4.39
CA SER A 698 25.54 -21.40 -5.49
C SER A 698 25.58 -22.91 -5.25
N ARG A 699 24.40 -23.54 -5.16
CA ARG A 699 24.30 -25.01 -5.03
C ARG A 699 24.87 -25.72 -6.23
#